data_AF-A0AAU2YUU4-F1
#
_entry.id   AF-A0AAU2YUU4-F1
#
_cell.length_a   1.000
_cell.length_b   1.000
_cell.length_c   1.000
_cell.angle_alpha   90.00
_cell.angle_beta   90.00
_cell.angle_gamma   90.00
#
_symmetry.space_group_name_H-M   'P 1'
#
loop_
_entity.id
_entity.type
_entity.pdbx_description
1 polymer ?
#
loop_
_entity_poly.entity_id
_entity_poly.type
_entity_poly.pdbx_seq_one_letter_code
_entity_poly.pdbx_strand_id
1 'polypeptide(L)'
;MRTHTSRRALRLASTLVAAGLALTAAPHALAATGDDGSAMKLTSQQAEKLASHMGVDVYGDRLKPINAGDDTTGDSDDAPVSGLDAAGTDASAPVTFTNTSALEGVRGIGATVPAGSDGSYFTVHSLGNVQLHKADGTTAWARSNQSLYTDWQAKPLRVWQVEPYPAHIMMGYSAVSPFTPASDQGFDTGDLTGDGTPDLVFSASVGSAPYRPITSPGSSLPTGTFVTVLDGKTGKMLWSKLYSYATSVKLVDGTLLVANAPTYNINAPAGETATLNGTRFSYADGALTPTTTWTYDTEQTGATWGALESAGGGRASVSWDLQKTATTPSSSRTLVLDVTDGSVSWHTDSTLYSRQLHLDTTRNRLVALEQADPTDGVRYEIVSYALGTGARATLDSRANAVPTAMTIGDLQGTAKTEYAVAESAFDSNLYVNSSTVRVLDGTTPDTALWSHTTKRNAENPEDGASTWRLDIVDGSLAASSQNDAGMDTAENAGGGGMADLTVFNGKGAVRWQHRDNTASPMFQQVFSDKSGQHVRVIDQEQNVRTFDLAKGAEQNLTPLQGDLSFAQALDIDGDKKQDVVAGGTSHGVWAYSGTSLLTGKPKKLWQATVTGQVHAIETGDVTGDSKPEIIVAADTATVVLDARTGKTLTTIAGGNSDGTFVRSVTVADVNGTGKDEILVPTDALRVYNGNGKKLWQYAAPADAGDVVFSDTTTADGRVYTQYTSVGAINLDTASADGVALNGKNGNVRWTASPKAPAQAVDGKIHGALLDHAVFASPDIPYADGHAVVYTWIVEAVPDFDSTTAASAYVVAEIRDGRTGELLHQTLTGSPWSHGNFFTGDANDGLLATSFGTIRVFGADGQDGKGSVSAPLRTTQFITGPGGRKLLAGGVEGGVGAWDPAILTSGDTFSSSLGSGNASGGRNYLAVDLDGDGAQEMISLNFNTTGYDRMAQELGGRVLSPDNNIHQLTTFKLS
;
A
#
# COMPACT_ATOMS: atom_id res chain seq x y z
N MET A 1 17.51 -11.21 69.02
CA MET A 1 18.39 -11.65 67.92
C MET A 1 18.07 -10.83 66.70
N ARG A 2 19.05 -10.05 66.23
CA ARG A 2 18.98 -9.25 65.00
C ARG A 2 19.25 -10.18 63.81
N THR A 3 18.34 -10.25 62.85
CA THR A 3 18.68 -10.74 61.50
C THR A 3 19.11 -9.53 60.68
N HIS A 4 20.39 -9.55 60.31
CA HIS A 4 21.06 -8.54 59.51
C HIS A 4 20.50 -8.55 58.09
N THR A 5 19.61 -7.61 57.76
CA THR A 5 19.37 -7.22 56.37
C THR A 5 20.66 -6.60 55.83
N SER A 6 21.23 -7.25 54.81
CA SER A 6 22.55 -6.94 54.30
C SER A 6 22.54 -5.53 53.68
N ARG A 7 23.39 -4.64 54.21
CA ARG A 7 23.68 -3.32 53.62
C ARG A 7 24.28 -3.40 52.20
N ARG A 8 24.54 -4.62 51.69
CA ARG A 8 24.95 -4.88 50.31
C ARG A 8 23.77 -4.85 49.33
N ALA A 9 22.59 -5.34 49.71
CA ALA A 9 21.41 -5.30 48.84
C ALA A 9 20.91 -3.86 48.61
N LEU A 10 20.93 -3.02 49.65
CA LEU A 10 20.55 -1.61 49.53
C LEU A 10 21.58 -0.80 48.74
N ARG A 11 22.88 -1.16 48.81
CA ARG A 11 23.95 -0.55 48.00
C ARG A 11 23.88 -0.99 46.53
N LEU A 12 23.55 -2.25 46.25
CA LEU A 12 23.34 -2.75 44.88
C LEU A 12 22.11 -2.11 44.23
N ALA A 13 21.01 -1.95 44.98
CA ALA A 13 19.82 -1.25 44.50
C ALA A 13 20.08 0.25 44.25
N SER A 14 20.87 0.91 45.11
CA SER A 14 21.24 2.31 44.87
C SER A 14 22.32 2.50 43.79
N THR A 15 23.19 1.52 43.54
CA THR A 15 24.07 1.54 42.35
C THR A 15 23.35 1.17 41.05
N LEU A 16 22.30 0.35 41.09
CA LEU A 16 21.48 0.05 39.90
C LEU A 16 20.51 1.19 39.57
N VAL A 17 19.97 1.88 40.57
CA VAL A 17 19.21 3.13 40.36
C VAL A 17 20.14 4.27 39.91
N ALA A 18 21.37 4.35 40.43
CA ALA A 18 22.37 5.29 39.92
C ALA A 18 22.92 4.91 38.54
N ALA A 19 22.97 3.63 38.16
CA ALA A 19 23.32 3.23 36.79
C ALA A 19 22.16 3.50 35.81
N GLY A 20 20.91 3.34 36.23
CA GLY A 20 19.73 3.73 35.45
C GLY A 20 19.54 5.24 35.30
N LEU A 21 19.96 6.04 36.29
CA LEU A 21 19.95 7.52 36.25
C LEU A 21 21.28 8.15 35.76
N ALA A 22 22.35 7.37 35.60
CA ALA A 22 23.59 7.82 34.96
C ALA A 22 23.63 7.48 33.46
N LEU A 23 22.74 6.59 32.98
CA LEU A 23 22.47 6.41 31.55
C LEU A 23 21.63 7.56 30.96
N THR A 24 21.08 8.46 31.79
CA THR A 24 20.38 9.68 31.34
C THR A 24 21.29 10.93 31.28
N ALA A 25 22.61 10.75 31.41
CA ALA A 25 23.60 11.80 31.20
C ALA A 25 24.80 11.27 30.40
N ALA A 26 24.53 10.41 29.40
CA ALA A 26 25.52 10.14 28.37
C ALA A 26 25.81 11.46 27.62
N PRO A 27 27.08 11.87 27.47
CA PRO A 27 27.43 12.91 26.52
C PRO A 27 26.88 12.49 25.16
N HIS A 28 26.36 13.47 24.41
CA HIS A 28 25.98 13.41 23.00
C HIS A 28 26.41 12.11 22.31
N ALA A 29 25.45 11.34 21.80
CA ALA A 29 25.78 10.25 20.87
C ALA A 29 26.69 10.84 19.78
N LEU A 30 27.98 10.55 19.90
CA LEU A 30 29.01 11.02 18.99
C LEU A 30 28.67 10.40 17.64
N ALA A 31 28.24 11.25 16.72
CA ALA A 31 28.38 10.97 15.30
C ALA A 31 29.85 10.57 15.07
N ALA A 32 30.04 9.42 14.42
CA ALA A 32 31.31 8.77 14.08
C ALA A 32 32.58 9.41 14.65
N THR A 33 33.19 8.79 15.66
CA THR A 33 34.57 9.10 16.07
C THR A 33 35.54 8.65 14.98
N GLY A 34 35.73 9.51 13.98
CA GLY A 34 36.89 9.60 13.09
C GLY A 34 37.44 11.02 13.19
N ASP A 35 38.75 11.13 13.37
CA ASP A 35 39.54 12.29 13.78
C ASP A 35 39.06 13.70 13.36
N ASP A 36 39.21 14.65 14.30
CA ASP A 36 39.16 16.12 14.15
C ASP A 36 37.80 16.81 13.94
N GLY A 37 36.69 16.40 14.56
CA GLY A 37 35.50 17.26 14.75
C GLY A 37 34.93 17.95 13.48
N SER A 38 35.30 17.43 12.30
CA SER A 38 35.06 18.05 11.01
C SER A 38 33.87 17.37 10.34
N ALA A 39 33.09 18.15 9.58
CA ALA A 39 31.94 17.60 8.88
C ALA A 39 32.41 16.62 7.78
N MET A 40 31.83 15.43 7.78
CA MET A 40 31.93 14.42 6.72
C MET A 40 31.60 15.08 5.39
N LYS A 41 32.43 14.86 4.37
CA LYS A 41 32.18 15.34 3.01
C LYS A 41 31.86 14.17 2.12
N LEU A 42 30.79 14.29 1.33
CA LEU A 42 30.41 13.29 0.35
C LEU A 42 30.91 13.70 -1.03
N THR A 43 31.26 12.73 -1.87
CA THR A 43 31.29 12.97 -3.31
C THR A 43 29.86 13.15 -3.84
N SER A 44 29.69 13.76 -5.01
CA SER A 44 28.36 13.86 -5.65
C SER A 44 27.70 12.49 -5.82
N GLN A 45 28.47 11.48 -6.21
CA GLN A 45 27.98 10.10 -6.35
C GLN A 45 27.55 9.49 -4.99
N GLN A 46 28.28 9.77 -3.91
CA GLN A 46 27.88 9.32 -2.57
C GLN A 46 26.59 10.01 -2.11
N ALA A 47 26.43 11.31 -2.39
CA ALA A 47 25.23 12.05 -2.05
C ALA A 47 24.01 11.57 -2.86
N GLU A 48 24.18 11.30 -4.16
CA GLU A 48 23.14 10.72 -5.02
C GLU A 48 22.74 9.32 -4.54
N LYS A 49 23.71 8.45 -4.23
CA LYS A 49 23.44 7.12 -3.67
C LYS A 49 22.70 7.22 -2.34
N LEU A 50 23.14 8.11 -1.44
CA LEU A 50 22.47 8.32 -0.16
C LEU A 50 21.02 8.79 -0.36
N ALA A 51 20.79 9.74 -1.26
CA ALA A 51 19.44 10.25 -1.57
C ALA A 51 18.51 9.19 -2.21
N SER A 52 19.06 8.16 -2.87
CA SER A 52 18.25 7.13 -3.53
C SER A 52 17.66 6.11 -2.56
N HIS A 53 18.32 5.85 -1.42
CA HIS A 53 17.84 4.91 -0.41
C HIS A 53 17.27 5.60 0.83
N MET A 54 17.82 6.76 1.24
CA MET A 54 17.31 7.52 2.37
C MET A 54 15.97 8.20 2.02
N GLY A 55 14.88 7.78 2.66
CA GLY A 55 13.57 8.39 2.50
C GLY A 55 12.42 7.41 2.68
N VAL A 56 11.21 7.97 2.80
CA VAL A 56 9.99 7.18 2.66
C VAL A 56 9.69 7.02 1.17
N ASP A 57 9.40 5.78 0.76
CA ASP A 57 8.86 5.52 -0.56
C ASP A 57 7.38 5.95 -0.62
N VAL A 58 7.15 7.19 -0.98
CA VAL A 58 5.79 7.76 -0.97
C VAL A 58 4.91 7.22 -2.10
N TYR A 59 5.51 6.76 -3.21
CA TYR A 59 4.77 6.32 -4.40
C TYR A 59 4.80 4.79 -4.60
N GLY A 60 5.65 4.04 -3.89
CA GLY A 60 5.78 2.59 -4.00
C GLY A 60 6.75 2.11 -5.08
N ASP A 61 7.65 2.98 -5.57
CA ASP A 61 8.58 2.70 -6.68
C ASP A 61 10.00 2.26 -6.26
N ARG A 62 10.34 2.32 -4.97
CA ARG A 62 11.68 2.03 -4.44
C ARG A 62 11.90 0.56 -4.13
N LEU A 63 10.83 -0.22 -3.92
CA LEU A 63 10.92 -1.65 -3.64
C LEU A 63 11.34 -2.41 -4.90
N LYS A 64 12.65 -2.45 -5.17
CA LYS A 64 13.22 -3.47 -6.06
C LYS A 64 13.18 -4.81 -5.32
N PRO A 65 12.66 -5.89 -5.93
CA PRO A 65 12.62 -7.20 -5.28
C PRO A 65 14.02 -7.62 -4.81
N ILE A 66 14.10 -8.09 -3.57
CA ILE A 66 15.25 -8.84 -3.09
C ILE A 66 15.23 -10.16 -3.87
N ASN A 67 16.03 -10.24 -4.94
CA ASN A 67 16.16 -11.36 -5.90
C ASN A 67 15.09 -11.48 -7.01
N ALA A 68 15.03 -10.50 -7.91
CA ALA A 68 14.58 -10.75 -9.29
C ALA A 68 15.68 -10.31 -10.26
N GLY A 69 16.16 -11.25 -11.09
CA GLY A 69 17.01 -10.90 -12.21
C GLY A 69 16.29 -9.92 -13.14
N ASP A 70 17.07 -9.06 -13.81
CA ASP A 70 16.59 -8.16 -14.85
C ASP A 70 15.75 -8.93 -15.88
N ASP A 71 14.42 -8.83 -15.80
CA ASP A 71 13.53 -9.17 -16.91
C ASP A 71 12.99 -7.88 -17.51
N THR A 72 13.58 -7.57 -18.67
CA THR A 72 13.15 -6.53 -19.59
C THR A 72 11.72 -6.79 -20.04
N THR A 73 10.83 -5.82 -19.80
CA THR A 73 9.47 -5.79 -20.35
C THR A 73 9.51 -5.86 -21.88
N GLY A 74 8.99 -6.95 -22.44
CA GLY A 74 8.70 -7.06 -23.87
C GLY A 74 7.42 -6.30 -24.21
N ASP A 75 7.54 -5.26 -25.02
CA ASP A 75 6.41 -4.62 -25.71
C ASP A 75 5.66 -5.69 -26.52
N SER A 76 4.34 -5.78 -26.33
CA SER A 76 3.45 -6.41 -27.29
C SER A 76 2.57 -5.32 -27.91
N ASP A 77 2.79 -5.09 -29.21
CA ASP A 77 2.00 -4.20 -30.05
C ASP A 77 0.63 -4.83 -30.31
N ASP A 78 -0.43 -4.29 -29.70
CA ASP A 78 -1.81 -4.55 -30.13
C ASP A 78 -2.32 -3.42 -31.02
N ALA A 79 -2.55 -3.74 -32.30
CA ALA A 79 -3.19 -2.86 -33.25
C ALA A 79 -4.73 -2.95 -33.14
N PRO A 80 -5.47 -1.84 -33.32
CA PRO A 80 -6.92 -1.84 -33.16
C PRO A 80 -7.60 -2.50 -34.37
N VAL A 81 -8.36 -3.56 -34.13
CA VAL A 81 -9.26 -4.15 -35.14
C VAL A 81 -10.60 -3.43 -35.05
N SER A 82 -10.97 -2.72 -36.11
CA SER A 82 -12.26 -2.08 -36.24
C SER A 82 -13.15 -2.84 -37.21
N GLY A 83 -14.37 -3.14 -36.75
CA GLY A 83 -15.49 -3.62 -37.54
C GLY A 83 -15.94 -5.04 -37.22
N LEU A 84 -17.16 -5.19 -36.69
CA LEU A 84 -18.31 -5.74 -37.44
C LEU A 84 -19.49 -6.03 -36.49
N ASP A 85 -20.68 -5.58 -36.89
CA ASP A 85 -21.95 -6.15 -36.46
C ASP A 85 -22.16 -7.52 -37.14
N ALA A 86 -22.37 -8.58 -36.35
CA ALA A 86 -23.22 -9.73 -36.71
C ALA A 86 -23.34 -10.70 -35.52
N ALA A 87 -24.55 -10.86 -34.98
CA ALA A 87 -24.87 -11.91 -34.03
C ALA A 87 -24.94 -13.26 -34.75
N GLY A 88 -23.99 -14.15 -34.44
CA GLY A 88 -23.98 -15.55 -34.82
C GLY A 88 -23.22 -16.36 -33.78
N THR A 89 -23.79 -17.50 -33.36
CA THR A 89 -23.20 -18.44 -32.39
C THR A 89 -22.09 -19.28 -33.03
N ASP A 90 -21.10 -18.62 -33.61
CA ASP A 90 -19.86 -19.26 -34.07
C ASP A 90 -18.93 -19.45 -32.86
N ALA A 91 -18.39 -20.66 -32.70
CA ALA A 91 -17.46 -20.99 -31.62
C ALA A 91 -16.14 -20.20 -31.70
N SER A 92 -15.86 -19.52 -32.83
CA SER A 92 -14.71 -18.64 -33.01
C SER A 92 -15.04 -17.14 -32.95
N ALA A 93 -16.30 -16.76 -32.70
CA ALA A 93 -16.72 -15.37 -32.68
C ALA A 93 -15.99 -14.57 -31.56
N PRO A 94 -15.55 -13.33 -31.83
CA PRO A 94 -15.01 -12.44 -30.80
C PRO A 94 -16.01 -12.19 -29.66
N VAL A 95 -15.50 -11.92 -28.46
CA VAL A 95 -16.29 -11.53 -27.29
C VAL A 95 -15.89 -10.12 -26.90
N THR A 96 -16.86 -9.21 -26.85
CA THR A 96 -16.57 -7.82 -26.49
C THR A 96 -16.66 -7.63 -24.97
N PHE A 97 -15.63 -7.01 -24.38
CA PHE A 97 -15.64 -6.61 -22.97
C PHE A 97 -15.95 -5.11 -22.88
N THR A 98 -17.14 -4.77 -22.39
CA THR A 98 -17.55 -3.38 -22.20
C THR A 98 -17.38 -3.00 -20.73
N ASN A 99 -16.43 -2.10 -20.42
CA ASN A 99 -16.32 -1.51 -19.08
C ASN A 99 -17.60 -0.73 -18.76
N THR A 100 -18.30 -1.15 -17.71
CA THR A 100 -19.56 -0.54 -17.25
C THR A 100 -19.34 0.35 -16.05
N SER A 101 -18.51 -0.07 -15.09
CA SER A 101 -18.14 0.70 -13.91
C SER A 101 -16.75 0.33 -13.41
N ALA A 102 -16.15 1.26 -12.67
CA ALA A 102 -14.92 1.04 -11.93
C ALA A 102 -15.00 1.67 -10.53
N LEU A 103 -14.41 0.98 -9.55
CA LEU A 103 -14.25 1.41 -8.17
C LEU A 103 -12.75 1.48 -7.88
N GLU A 104 -12.18 2.67 -8.05
CA GLU A 104 -10.76 2.93 -7.83
C GLU A 104 -10.40 2.86 -6.33
N GLY A 105 -9.30 2.18 -6.03
CA GLY A 105 -8.74 2.05 -4.68
C GLY A 105 -7.79 3.21 -4.34
N VAL A 106 -7.75 3.64 -3.08
CA VAL A 106 -6.72 4.56 -2.59
C VAL A 106 -5.38 3.86 -2.50
N ARG A 107 -4.31 4.53 -2.93
CA ARG A 107 -2.95 3.95 -2.95
C ARG A 107 -1.84 4.95 -2.69
N GLY A 108 -0.68 4.42 -2.32
CA GLY A 108 0.48 5.20 -1.92
C GLY A 108 0.34 5.72 -0.50
N ILE A 109 1.29 6.55 -0.06
CA ILE A 109 1.21 7.14 1.26
C ILE A 109 0.05 8.14 1.35
N GLY A 110 -0.70 8.08 2.44
CA GLY A 110 -1.83 8.96 2.71
C GLY A 110 -1.51 10.02 3.77
N ALA A 111 -2.06 11.21 3.58
CA ALA A 111 -2.07 12.29 4.57
C ALA A 111 -3.51 12.71 4.89
N THR A 112 -3.77 13.08 6.13
CA THR A 112 -5.04 13.73 6.54
C THR A 112 -4.84 15.24 6.68
N VAL A 113 -5.75 16.02 6.09
CA VAL A 113 -5.70 17.48 6.08
C VAL A 113 -6.99 18.04 6.70
N PRO A 114 -6.95 19.05 7.58
CA PRO A 114 -8.17 19.61 8.18
C PRO A 114 -9.15 20.12 7.13
N ALA A 115 -10.44 19.77 7.24
CA ALA A 115 -11.52 20.30 6.40
C ALA A 115 -12.54 21.14 7.19
N GLY A 116 -12.34 21.30 8.50
CA GLY A 116 -13.21 22.05 9.38
C GLY A 116 -12.77 21.94 10.84
N SER A 117 -13.37 22.76 11.70
CA SER A 117 -13.14 22.72 13.16
C SER A 117 -13.98 21.67 13.88
N ASP A 118 -14.86 20.98 13.15
CA ASP A 118 -15.75 19.95 13.66
C ASP A 118 -15.13 18.53 13.65
N GLY A 119 -13.87 18.42 13.24
CA GLY A 119 -13.15 17.15 13.11
C GLY A 119 -13.20 16.54 11.70
N SER A 120 -13.92 17.16 10.75
CA SER A 120 -13.88 16.77 9.33
C SER A 120 -12.50 16.95 8.71
N TYR A 121 -12.19 16.13 7.70
CA TYR A 121 -10.87 16.06 7.12
C TYR A 121 -10.86 15.56 5.69
N PHE A 122 -9.91 16.05 4.92
CA PHE A 122 -9.54 15.46 3.65
C PHE A 122 -8.58 14.29 3.88
N THR A 123 -8.66 13.27 3.03
CA THR A 123 -7.57 12.33 2.79
C THR A 123 -6.96 12.66 1.43
N VAL A 124 -5.64 12.74 1.36
CA VAL A 124 -4.87 12.99 0.13
C VAL A 124 -3.85 11.87 0.02
N HIS A 125 -3.87 11.14 -1.09
CA HIS A 125 -2.94 10.03 -1.34
C HIS A 125 -1.97 10.40 -2.45
N SER A 126 -0.71 9.99 -2.29
CA SER A 126 0.35 10.31 -3.24
C SER A 126 0.08 9.82 -4.66
N LEU A 127 -0.72 8.75 -4.83
CA LEU A 127 -1.15 8.23 -6.13
C LEU A 127 -2.53 8.75 -6.59
N GLY A 128 -2.94 9.94 -6.15
CA GLY A 128 -3.94 10.76 -6.84
C GLY A 128 -5.35 10.76 -6.24
N ASN A 129 -5.66 9.90 -5.27
CA ASN A 129 -6.98 9.87 -4.65
C ASN A 129 -7.14 10.96 -3.60
N VAL A 130 -8.28 11.65 -3.64
CA VAL A 130 -8.63 12.73 -2.70
C VAL A 130 -10.06 12.56 -2.23
N GLN A 131 -10.31 12.60 -0.93
CA GLN A 131 -11.67 12.43 -0.38
C GLN A 131 -11.92 13.41 0.76
N LEU A 132 -13.18 13.80 0.96
CA LEU A 132 -13.63 14.45 2.19
C LEU A 132 -14.33 13.42 3.08
N HIS A 133 -13.97 13.41 4.36
CA HIS A 133 -14.63 12.67 5.40
C HIS A 133 -15.22 13.61 6.46
N LYS A 134 -16.38 13.24 6.99
CA LYS A 134 -16.91 13.84 8.22
C LYS A 134 -16.10 13.33 9.43
N ALA A 135 -16.34 13.93 10.59
CA ALA A 135 -15.65 13.56 11.83
C ALA A 135 -15.83 12.08 12.23
N ASP A 136 -16.95 11.46 11.85
CA ASP A 136 -17.23 10.03 12.08
C ASP A 136 -16.57 9.08 11.07
N GLY A 137 -15.81 9.62 10.11
CA GLY A 137 -15.14 8.86 9.05
C GLY A 137 -15.99 8.65 7.80
N THR A 138 -17.28 9.01 7.81
CA THR A 138 -18.14 8.85 6.63
C THR A 138 -17.64 9.71 5.47
N THR A 139 -17.42 9.08 4.31
CA THR A 139 -17.02 9.79 3.08
C THR A 139 -18.18 10.67 2.60
N ALA A 140 -17.94 11.98 2.52
CA ALA A 140 -18.88 12.95 1.98
C ALA A 140 -18.80 13.03 0.44
N TRP A 141 -17.59 13.00 -0.10
CA TRP A 141 -17.31 12.89 -1.53
C TRP A 141 -15.90 12.32 -1.74
N ALA A 142 -15.65 11.76 -2.93
CA ALA A 142 -14.35 11.21 -3.32
C ALA A 142 -14.03 11.57 -4.77
N ARG A 143 -12.75 11.82 -5.05
CA ARG A 143 -12.18 12.07 -6.37
C ARG A 143 -11.12 11.01 -6.65
N SER A 144 -11.28 10.34 -7.77
CA SER A 144 -10.36 9.33 -8.29
C SER A 144 -9.49 9.92 -9.40
N ASN A 145 -8.41 9.23 -9.80
CA ASN A 145 -7.59 9.62 -10.94
C ASN A 145 -8.43 9.82 -12.20
N GLN A 146 -9.30 8.86 -12.52
CA GLN A 146 -10.19 8.98 -13.67
C GLN A 146 -11.04 10.26 -13.64
N SER A 147 -11.56 10.63 -12.47
CA SER A 147 -12.34 11.86 -12.32
C SER A 147 -11.49 13.12 -12.50
N LEU A 148 -10.23 13.11 -12.04
CA LEU A 148 -9.31 14.25 -12.15
C LEU A 148 -8.84 14.44 -13.59
N TYR A 149 -8.45 13.36 -14.29
CA TYR A 149 -8.11 13.41 -15.71
C TYR A 149 -9.28 13.91 -16.56
N THR A 150 -10.51 13.54 -16.22
CA THR A 150 -11.72 14.05 -16.88
C THR A 150 -11.87 15.55 -16.69
N ASP A 151 -11.74 16.04 -15.46
CA ASP A 151 -11.85 17.48 -15.13
C ASP A 151 -10.74 18.30 -15.80
N TRP A 152 -9.50 17.81 -15.76
CA TRP A 152 -8.36 18.43 -16.44
C TRP A 152 -8.44 18.32 -17.97
N GLN A 153 -9.32 17.45 -18.48
CA GLN A 153 -9.40 17.07 -19.89
C GLN A 153 -8.04 16.58 -20.42
N ALA A 154 -7.29 15.89 -19.55
CA ALA A 154 -5.99 15.33 -19.86
C ALA A 154 -6.17 14.03 -20.66
N LYS A 155 -5.67 14.00 -21.90
CA LYS A 155 -5.80 12.81 -22.77
C LYS A 155 -4.44 12.28 -23.16
N PRO A 156 -4.21 10.95 -23.12
CA PRO A 156 -2.98 10.37 -23.61
C PRO A 156 -2.67 10.79 -25.05
N LEU A 157 -1.40 11.08 -25.32
CA LEU A 157 -0.92 11.44 -26.65
C LEU A 157 -0.57 10.21 -27.49
N ARG A 158 -0.25 9.08 -26.85
CA ARG A 158 0.06 7.80 -27.51
C ARG A 158 -1.19 6.92 -27.59
N VAL A 159 -1.45 6.37 -28.78
CA VAL A 159 -2.68 5.60 -29.06
C VAL A 159 -2.75 4.25 -28.34
N TRP A 160 -1.60 3.66 -27.99
CA TRP A 160 -1.52 2.39 -27.24
C TRP A 160 -1.52 2.59 -25.72
N GLN A 161 -1.51 3.83 -25.22
CA GLN A 161 -1.52 4.16 -23.79
C GLN A 161 -2.86 4.76 -23.39
N VAL A 162 -3.94 4.00 -23.53
CA VAL A 162 -5.32 4.51 -23.38
C VAL A 162 -5.73 4.77 -21.93
N GLU A 163 -5.26 3.96 -20.98
CA GLU A 163 -5.55 4.14 -19.55
C GLU A 163 -4.60 5.19 -18.95
N PRO A 164 -5.11 6.16 -18.14
CA PRO A 164 -4.24 7.06 -17.40
C PRO A 164 -3.31 6.30 -16.44
N TYR A 165 -2.25 6.96 -16.02
CA TYR A 165 -1.42 6.50 -14.90
C TYR A 165 -1.84 7.29 -13.65
N PRO A 166 -1.57 6.81 -12.43
CA PRO A 166 -1.82 7.63 -11.25
C PRO A 166 -1.12 8.99 -11.36
N ALA A 167 -1.86 10.05 -11.03
CA ALA A 167 -1.32 11.38 -10.87
C ALA A 167 -0.53 11.41 -9.56
N HIS A 168 0.75 11.75 -9.63
CA HIS A 168 1.61 11.79 -8.45
C HIS A 168 1.37 13.11 -7.72
N ILE A 169 0.56 13.11 -6.66
CA ILE A 169 0.41 14.28 -5.79
C ILE A 169 1.74 14.53 -5.11
N MET A 170 2.24 15.77 -5.17
CA MET A 170 3.54 16.13 -4.64
C MET A 170 3.59 15.86 -3.14
N MET A 171 4.38 14.86 -2.77
CA MET A 171 4.62 14.42 -1.41
C MET A 171 6.09 14.00 -1.27
N GLY A 172 6.53 13.85 -0.02
CA GLY A 172 7.88 13.39 0.31
C GLY A 172 8.83 14.52 0.69
N TYR A 173 10.01 14.16 1.18
CA TYR A 173 11.06 15.11 1.55
C TYR A 173 12.41 14.42 1.44
N SER A 174 13.32 14.96 0.62
CA SER A 174 14.69 14.45 0.53
C SER A 174 15.60 15.20 1.49
N ALA A 175 15.94 14.57 2.62
CA ALA A 175 16.83 15.17 3.62
C ALA A 175 18.28 15.36 3.13
N VAL A 176 18.67 14.69 2.04
CA VAL A 176 20.04 14.71 1.52
C VAL A 176 20.25 15.87 0.53
N SER A 177 19.24 16.16 -0.31
CA SER A 177 19.34 17.12 -1.41
C SER A 177 18.02 17.85 -1.66
N PRO A 178 18.01 19.18 -1.88
CA PRO A 178 16.83 19.93 -2.35
C PRO A 178 16.47 19.67 -3.80
N PHE A 179 17.42 19.14 -4.56
CA PHE A 179 17.32 19.01 -6.00
C PHE A 179 16.63 17.70 -6.40
N THR A 180 15.55 17.34 -5.69
CA THR A 180 14.69 16.18 -5.99
C THR A 180 13.28 16.64 -6.34
N PRO A 181 12.55 15.90 -7.19
CA PRO A 181 11.17 16.25 -7.57
C PRO A 181 10.12 16.06 -6.44
N ALA A 182 10.54 15.78 -5.20
CA ALA A 182 9.66 15.59 -4.04
C ALA A 182 9.46 16.90 -3.25
N SER A 183 8.33 17.01 -2.56
CA SER A 183 7.98 18.19 -1.75
C SER A 183 6.99 17.82 -0.66
N ASP A 184 7.19 18.35 0.55
CA ASP A 184 6.29 18.21 1.71
C ASP A 184 5.22 19.32 1.75
N GLN A 185 5.16 20.16 0.71
CA GLN A 185 4.24 21.30 0.59
C GLN A 185 3.39 21.21 -0.69
N GLY A 186 3.05 19.99 -1.13
CA GLY A 186 2.25 19.76 -2.33
C GLY A 186 0.74 19.96 -2.18
N PHE A 187 0.25 20.24 -0.96
CA PHE A 187 -1.16 20.52 -0.71
C PHE A 187 -1.37 21.48 0.46
N ASP A 188 -2.49 22.20 0.44
CA ASP A 188 -2.91 23.13 1.50
C ASP A 188 -4.44 23.33 1.47
N THR A 189 -5.00 23.99 2.49
CA THR A 189 -6.44 24.28 2.58
C THR A 189 -6.75 25.73 2.92
N GLY A 190 -7.90 26.22 2.47
CA GLY A 190 -8.41 27.54 2.82
C GLY A 190 -9.73 27.85 2.11
N ASP A 191 -10.56 28.71 2.70
CA ASP A 191 -11.89 29.04 2.18
C ASP A 191 -11.78 30.07 1.05
N LEU A 192 -11.65 29.59 -0.19
CA LEU A 192 -11.57 30.41 -1.40
C LEU A 192 -12.96 30.73 -1.97
N THR A 193 -13.97 29.93 -1.65
CA THR A 193 -15.37 30.16 -2.04
C THR A 193 -16.09 31.15 -1.13
N GLY A 194 -15.61 31.36 0.09
CA GLY A 194 -16.22 32.20 1.12
C GLY A 194 -17.45 31.57 1.77
N ASP A 195 -17.61 30.24 1.68
CA ASP A 195 -18.78 29.52 2.16
C ASP A 195 -18.64 28.98 3.60
N GLY A 196 -17.47 29.20 4.21
CA GLY A 196 -17.10 28.76 5.55
C GLY A 196 -16.51 27.36 5.62
N THR A 197 -16.44 26.64 4.49
CA THR A 197 -15.77 25.33 4.37
C THR A 197 -14.41 25.53 3.68
N PRO A 198 -13.29 25.15 4.32
CA PRO A 198 -12.00 25.13 3.66
C PRO A 198 -12.02 24.33 2.35
N ASP A 199 -11.56 24.93 1.26
CA ASP A 199 -11.30 24.27 -0.02
C ASP A 199 -9.92 23.61 0.02
N LEU A 200 -9.74 22.54 -0.76
CA LEU A 200 -8.47 21.83 -0.87
C LEU A 200 -7.71 22.26 -2.13
N VAL A 201 -6.43 22.57 -1.97
CA VAL A 201 -5.50 22.79 -3.08
C VAL A 201 -4.42 21.72 -3.06
N PHE A 202 -4.09 21.17 -4.22
CA PHE A 202 -2.96 20.25 -4.35
C PHE A 202 -2.28 20.39 -5.71
N SER A 203 -1.02 19.96 -5.79
CA SER A 203 -0.25 19.83 -7.02
C SER A 203 -0.01 18.35 -7.36
N ALA A 204 -0.27 17.95 -8.61
CA ALA A 204 -0.14 16.56 -9.06
C ALA A 204 0.61 16.45 -10.39
N SER A 205 1.72 15.72 -10.40
CA SER A 205 2.52 15.46 -11.59
C SER A 205 1.86 14.40 -12.47
N VAL A 206 1.77 14.68 -13.76
CA VAL A 206 1.11 13.84 -14.76
C VAL A 206 2.03 13.62 -15.95
N GLY A 207 2.22 12.34 -16.28
CA GLY A 207 2.93 11.89 -17.48
C GLY A 207 4.45 11.90 -17.39
N SER A 208 5.05 12.32 -16.27
CA SER A 208 6.52 12.39 -16.14
C SER A 208 7.17 11.11 -15.62
N ALA A 209 6.48 10.34 -14.78
CA ALA A 209 7.03 9.12 -14.17
C ALA A 209 5.92 8.05 -14.04
N PRO A 210 5.88 7.04 -14.93
CA PRO A 210 6.70 6.89 -16.13
C PRO A 210 6.33 7.92 -17.20
N TYR A 211 7.18 8.06 -18.21
CA TYR A 211 6.93 8.99 -19.32
C TYR A 211 5.70 8.56 -20.15
N ARG A 212 4.58 9.24 -19.93
CA ARG A 212 3.27 9.01 -20.59
C ARG A 212 2.68 10.36 -20.99
N PRO A 213 3.06 10.90 -22.16
CA PRO A 213 2.71 12.25 -22.54
C PRO A 213 1.20 12.41 -22.74
N ILE A 214 0.68 13.58 -22.39
CA ILE A 214 -0.73 13.95 -22.47
C ILE A 214 -0.94 15.19 -23.36
N THR A 215 -2.20 15.45 -23.69
CA THR A 215 -2.69 16.75 -24.14
C THR A 215 -3.58 17.35 -23.06
N SER A 216 -3.55 18.67 -22.89
CA SER A 216 -4.37 19.41 -21.93
C SER A 216 -4.79 20.76 -22.53
N PRO A 217 -6.04 21.23 -22.31
CA PRO A 217 -6.46 22.55 -22.78
C PRO A 217 -5.55 23.67 -22.26
N GLY A 218 -5.26 24.65 -23.12
CA GLY A 218 -4.51 25.85 -22.73
C GLY A 218 -3.01 25.64 -22.47
N SER A 219 -2.46 24.45 -22.71
CA SER A 219 -1.03 24.16 -22.56
C SER A 219 -0.48 23.34 -23.74
N SER A 220 0.76 23.63 -24.13
CA SER A 220 1.52 22.81 -25.09
C SER A 220 2.41 21.77 -24.41
N LEU A 221 2.44 21.74 -23.08
CA LEU A 221 3.27 20.82 -22.32
C LEU A 221 2.70 19.40 -22.41
N PRO A 222 3.49 18.41 -22.84
CA PRO A 222 3.06 17.01 -22.88
C PRO A 222 3.14 16.33 -21.51
N THR A 223 3.78 16.94 -20.52
CA THR A 223 3.83 16.49 -19.13
C THR A 223 3.94 17.71 -18.22
N GLY A 224 3.56 17.59 -16.95
CA GLY A 224 3.74 18.66 -15.98
C GLY A 224 2.94 18.43 -14.72
N THR A 225 2.80 19.48 -13.91
CA THR A 225 2.06 19.41 -12.64
C THR A 225 0.78 20.24 -12.73
N PHE A 226 -0.37 19.60 -12.55
CA PHE A 226 -1.63 20.31 -12.36
C PHE A 226 -1.70 20.84 -10.94
N VAL A 227 -1.92 22.15 -10.78
CA VAL A 227 -2.38 22.71 -9.51
C VAL A 227 -3.89 22.82 -9.57
N THR A 228 -4.57 22.16 -8.65
CA THR A 228 -6.03 22.00 -8.65
C THR A 228 -6.62 22.54 -7.35
N VAL A 229 -7.72 23.28 -7.45
CA VAL A 229 -8.56 23.69 -6.32
C VAL A 229 -9.87 22.90 -6.39
N LEU A 230 -10.19 22.16 -5.34
CA LEU A 230 -11.45 21.47 -5.15
C LEU A 230 -12.28 22.18 -4.09
N ASP A 231 -13.57 22.38 -4.39
CA ASP A 231 -14.57 22.83 -3.43
C ASP A 231 -14.61 21.87 -2.24
N GLY A 232 -14.32 22.37 -1.04
CA GLY A 232 -14.30 21.56 0.17
C GLY A 232 -15.63 20.87 0.43
N LYS A 233 -16.74 21.50 0.10
CA LYS A 233 -18.09 21.00 0.37
C LYS A 233 -18.58 19.98 -0.65
N THR A 234 -18.22 20.15 -1.91
CA THR A 234 -18.80 19.35 -3.02
C THR A 234 -17.81 18.47 -3.76
N GLY A 235 -16.50 18.70 -3.60
CA GLY A 235 -15.45 18.02 -4.35
C GLY A 235 -15.37 18.46 -5.81
N LYS A 236 -16.15 19.46 -6.23
CA LYS A 236 -16.12 19.99 -7.60
C LYS A 236 -14.80 20.71 -7.84
N MET A 237 -14.17 20.48 -9.00
CA MET A 237 -13.03 21.29 -9.41
C MET A 237 -13.49 22.73 -9.68
N LEU A 238 -12.92 23.66 -8.93
CA LEU A 238 -13.20 25.09 -9.03
C LEU A 238 -12.25 25.80 -9.98
N TRP A 239 -11.00 25.35 -10.03
CA TRP A 239 -9.94 25.88 -10.88
C TRP A 239 -8.82 24.85 -11.02
N SER A 240 -8.15 24.84 -12.18
CA SER A 240 -6.91 24.11 -12.38
C SER A 240 -6.02 24.79 -13.42
N LYS A 241 -4.71 24.61 -13.30
CA LYS A 241 -3.71 25.02 -14.29
C LYS A 241 -2.55 24.05 -14.33
N LEU A 242 -2.08 23.73 -15.53
CA LEU A 242 -0.87 22.94 -15.77
C LEU A 242 0.37 23.85 -15.74
N TYR A 243 1.33 23.52 -14.88
CA TYR A 243 2.64 24.15 -14.77
C TYR A 243 3.72 23.18 -15.26
N SER A 244 4.91 23.71 -15.59
CA SER A 244 6.06 22.87 -15.95
C SER A 244 6.39 21.91 -14.83
N TYR A 245 6.56 22.39 -13.60
CA TYR A 245 6.62 21.52 -12.43
C TYR A 245 6.34 22.31 -11.14
N ALA A 246 5.10 22.26 -10.63
CA ALA A 246 4.71 22.95 -9.41
C ALA A 246 5.06 22.12 -8.17
N THR A 247 6.20 22.40 -7.55
CA THR A 247 6.70 21.63 -6.39
C THR A 247 5.90 21.91 -5.13
N SER A 248 5.45 23.15 -4.94
CA SER A 248 4.81 23.57 -3.69
C SER A 248 3.64 24.51 -3.93
N VAL A 249 2.63 24.41 -3.07
CA VAL A 249 1.47 25.30 -3.01
C VAL A 249 1.23 25.77 -1.59
N LYS A 250 0.73 27.00 -1.42
CA LYS A 250 0.34 27.53 -0.11
C LYS A 250 -0.75 28.58 -0.22
N LEU A 251 -1.69 28.60 0.71
CA LEU A 251 -2.70 29.63 0.84
C LEU A 251 -2.33 30.60 1.96
N VAL A 252 -2.23 31.88 1.62
CA VAL A 252 -1.90 32.96 2.57
C VAL A 252 -2.85 34.13 2.33
N ASP A 253 -3.69 34.46 3.32
CA ASP A 253 -4.67 35.55 3.27
C ASP A 253 -5.49 35.58 1.95
N GLY A 254 -6.00 34.41 1.55
CA GLY A 254 -6.82 34.21 0.35
C GLY A 254 -6.07 34.26 -0.98
N THR A 255 -4.74 34.39 -0.96
CA THR A 255 -3.88 34.26 -2.15
C THR A 255 -3.33 32.85 -2.23
N LEU A 256 -3.53 32.19 -3.37
CA LEU A 256 -2.84 30.95 -3.73
C LEU A 256 -1.45 31.25 -4.27
N LEU A 257 -0.43 30.74 -3.58
CA LEU A 257 0.97 30.76 -4.00
C LEU A 257 1.32 29.43 -4.67
N VAL A 258 1.92 29.49 -5.87
CA VAL A 258 2.39 28.33 -6.62
C VAL A 258 3.85 28.49 -7.00
N ALA A 259 4.67 27.58 -6.47
CA ALA A 259 6.11 27.51 -6.69
C ALA A 259 6.43 26.56 -7.86
N ASN A 260 6.71 27.13 -9.04
CA ASN A 260 7.05 26.39 -10.26
C ASN A 260 8.58 26.26 -10.42
N ALA A 261 9.09 25.04 -10.59
CA ALA A 261 10.49 24.72 -10.79
C ALA A 261 10.69 23.90 -12.09
N PRO A 262 10.81 24.58 -13.26
CA PRO A 262 10.83 23.93 -14.58
C PRO A 262 11.91 22.85 -14.76
N THR A 263 12.99 22.92 -13.98
CA THR A 263 14.15 22.00 -14.06
C THR A 263 13.79 20.52 -13.92
N TYR A 264 12.69 20.17 -13.25
CA TYR A 264 12.26 18.78 -13.06
C TYR A 264 11.41 18.22 -14.19
N ASN A 265 11.03 19.05 -15.16
CA ASN A 265 10.25 18.60 -16.30
C ASN A 265 11.11 18.62 -17.56
N ILE A 266 11.38 17.45 -18.11
CA ILE A 266 12.15 17.28 -19.34
C ILE A 266 11.52 17.98 -20.55
N ASN A 267 10.21 18.30 -20.49
CA ASN A 267 9.49 19.01 -21.55
C ASN A 267 9.29 20.51 -21.27
N ALA A 268 9.86 21.03 -20.18
CA ALA A 268 9.87 22.47 -19.94
C ALA A 268 10.71 23.18 -21.03
N PRO A 269 10.30 24.38 -21.49
CA PRO A 269 11.14 25.21 -22.33
C PRO A 269 12.52 25.45 -21.70
N ALA A 270 13.60 25.25 -22.48
CA ALA A 270 14.98 25.28 -21.97
C ALA A 270 15.42 26.60 -21.28
N GLY A 271 14.72 27.71 -21.55
CA GLY A 271 14.97 29.01 -20.94
C GLY A 271 13.97 29.42 -19.86
N GLU A 272 13.02 28.54 -19.48
CA GLU A 272 12.04 28.84 -18.43
C GLU A 272 12.74 28.90 -17.07
N THR A 273 12.47 29.97 -16.32
CA THR A 273 13.01 30.21 -14.98
C THR A 273 12.04 29.76 -13.90
N ALA A 274 12.56 29.46 -12.70
CA ALA A 274 11.71 29.15 -11.56
C ALA A 274 10.92 30.40 -11.14
N THR A 275 9.61 30.25 -10.95
CA THR A 275 8.69 31.35 -10.65
C THR A 275 7.77 31.02 -9.47
N LEU A 276 7.53 32.01 -8.62
CA LEU A 276 6.46 31.98 -7.64
C LEU A 276 5.30 32.81 -8.17
N ASN A 277 4.13 32.20 -8.30
CA ASN A 277 2.94 32.84 -8.81
C ASN A 277 1.93 33.02 -7.68
N GLY A 278 1.48 34.25 -7.43
CA GLY A 278 0.38 34.52 -6.52
C GLY A 278 -0.90 34.78 -7.29
N THR A 279 -2.00 34.14 -6.88
CA THR A 279 -3.32 34.31 -7.50
C THR A 279 -4.39 34.54 -6.44
N ARG A 280 -5.16 35.62 -6.59
CA ARG A 280 -6.42 35.82 -5.87
C ARG A 280 -7.59 35.51 -6.79
N PHE A 281 -8.67 35.02 -6.20
CA PHE A 281 -9.84 34.59 -6.93
C PHE A 281 -11.09 35.38 -6.54
N SER A 282 -12.02 35.44 -7.49
CA SER A 282 -13.44 35.65 -7.21
C SER A 282 -14.17 34.33 -7.42
N TYR A 283 -15.18 34.07 -6.61
CA TYR A 283 -16.05 32.91 -6.75
C TYR A 283 -17.43 33.35 -7.25
N ALA A 284 -17.81 32.83 -8.42
CA ALA A 284 -19.13 33.04 -9.02
C ALA A 284 -19.47 31.85 -9.91
N ASP A 285 -20.77 31.55 -10.06
CA ASP A 285 -21.27 30.49 -10.95
C ASP A 285 -20.61 29.11 -10.75
N GLY A 286 -20.16 28.84 -9.51
CA GLY A 286 -19.53 27.58 -9.13
C GLY A 286 -18.11 27.39 -9.70
N ALA A 287 -17.39 28.45 -10.01
CA ALA A 287 -15.99 28.42 -10.47
C ALA A 287 -15.18 29.54 -9.82
N LEU A 288 -13.87 29.31 -9.68
CA LEU A 288 -12.92 30.34 -9.25
C LEU A 288 -12.30 31.01 -10.48
N THR A 289 -12.43 32.32 -10.57
CA THR A 289 -11.82 33.14 -11.63
C THR A 289 -10.71 34.00 -11.05
N PRO A 290 -9.47 33.91 -11.57
CA PRO A 290 -8.38 34.80 -11.16
C PRO A 290 -8.77 36.27 -11.31
N THR A 291 -8.69 37.05 -10.24
CA THR A 291 -8.92 38.51 -10.25
C THR A 291 -7.63 39.31 -10.23
N THR A 292 -6.60 38.77 -9.59
CA THR A 292 -5.28 39.39 -9.50
C THR A 292 -4.24 38.29 -9.51
N THR A 293 -3.24 38.46 -10.37
CA THR A 293 -2.11 37.55 -10.48
C THR A 293 -0.83 38.35 -10.49
N TRP A 294 0.19 37.87 -9.78
CA TRP A 294 1.55 38.40 -9.83
C TRP A 294 2.54 37.24 -9.93
N THR A 295 3.74 37.56 -10.41
CA THR A 295 4.82 36.58 -10.54
C THR A 295 6.10 37.19 -9.98
N TYR A 296 6.74 36.47 -9.06
CA TYR A 296 8.13 36.67 -8.68
C TYR A 296 8.99 35.68 -9.47
N ASP A 297 9.89 36.20 -10.29
CA ASP A 297 10.83 35.41 -11.10
C ASP A 297 12.19 35.37 -10.39
N THR A 298 12.75 34.17 -10.24
CA THR A 298 14.09 33.99 -9.68
C THR A 298 15.19 34.44 -10.65
N GLU A 299 14.86 34.55 -11.94
CA GLU A 299 15.78 34.72 -13.06
C GLU A 299 16.75 33.54 -13.25
N GLN A 300 16.43 32.38 -12.66
CA GLN A 300 17.27 31.17 -12.69
C GLN A 300 16.52 29.97 -13.29
N THR A 301 17.15 29.29 -14.25
CA THR A 301 16.58 28.09 -14.91
C THR A 301 16.75 26.82 -14.07
N GLY A 302 17.76 26.77 -13.19
CA GLY A 302 18.07 25.64 -12.32
C GLY A 302 17.69 25.84 -10.85
N ALA A 303 16.88 26.86 -10.53
CA ALA A 303 16.44 27.08 -9.16
C ALA A 303 15.35 26.08 -8.75
N THR A 304 15.41 25.67 -7.48
CA THR A 304 14.40 24.82 -6.82
C THR A 304 13.86 25.53 -5.60
N TRP A 305 12.61 25.28 -5.23
CA TRP A 305 11.98 25.94 -4.09
C TRP A 305 12.30 25.20 -2.79
N GLY A 306 12.70 25.93 -1.76
CA GLY A 306 13.02 25.39 -0.44
C GLY A 306 11.77 25.23 0.40
N ALA A 307 11.14 26.35 0.77
CA ALA A 307 9.90 26.34 1.54
C ALA A 307 9.06 27.62 1.35
N LEU A 308 7.75 27.47 1.59
CA LEU A 308 6.74 28.52 1.67
C LEU A 308 6.18 28.58 3.10
N GLU A 309 6.14 29.77 3.70
CA GLU A 309 5.59 29.98 5.05
C GLU A 309 4.78 31.27 5.16
N SER A 310 3.71 31.27 5.97
CA SER A 310 2.98 32.52 6.25
C SER A 310 3.84 33.40 7.16
N ALA A 311 4.04 34.66 6.78
CA ALA A 311 4.77 35.64 7.58
C ALA A 311 3.83 36.55 8.41
N GLY A 312 2.52 36.31 8.33
CA GLY A 312 1.48 37.11 8.97
C GLY A 312 1.27 38.50 8.34
N GLY A 313 0.03 38.97 8.43
CA GLY A 313 -0.37 40.31 7.98
C GLY A 313 -0.23 40.50 6.47
N GLY A 314 -0.76 39.58 5.67
CA GLY A 314 -0.74 39.67 4.21
C GLY A 314 0.60 39.32 3.57
N ARG A 315 1.53 38.68 4.29
CA ARG A 315 2.89 38.41 3.81
C ARG A 315 3.23 36.93 3.84
N ALA A 316 4.09 36.52 2.93
CA ALA A 316 4.66 35.18 2.88
C ALA A 316 6.18 35.23 2.91
N SER A 317 6.77 34.26 3.62
CA SER A 317 8.19 33.92 3.58
C SER A 317 8.41 32.81 2.57
N VAL A 318 9.47 32.96 1.77
CA VAL A 318 9.77 32.07 0.65
C VAL A 318 11.27 31.85 0.59
N SER A 319 11.69 30.63 0.25
CA SER A 319 13.08 30.36 -0.09
C SER A 319 13.25 29.55 -1.37
N TRP A 320 14.39 29.74 -2.03
CA TRP A 320 14.80 28.96 -3.20
C TRP A 320 16.32 28.76 -3.22
N ASP A 321 16.74 27.66 -3.85
CA ASP A 321 18.10 27.13 -3.84
C ASP A 321 18.64 26.93 -5.27
N LEU A 322 19.94 27.15 -5.44
CA LEU A 322 20.72 26.85 -6.65
C LEU A 322 21.80 25.83 -6.34
N GLN A 323 21.82 24.76 -7.14
CA GLN A 323 22.77 23.69 -6.98
C GLN A 323 24.21 24.18 -7.18
N LYS A 324 25.09 23.74 -6.29
CA LYS A 324 26.54 23.89 -6.47
C LYS A 324 27.01 23.22 -7.75
N THR A 325 27.93 23.88 -8.45
CA THR A 325 28.66 23.30 -9.59
C THR A 325 30.16 23.32 -9.32
N ALA A 326 30.95 22.77 -10.25
CA ALA A 326 32.40 22.80 -10.16
C ALA A 326 32.99 24.23 -10.11
N THR A 327 32.25 25.22 -10.62
CA THR A 327 32.71 26.62 -10.78
C THR A 327 31.87 27.63 -10.01
N THR A 328 30.70 27.23 -9.51
CA THR A 328 29.76 28.11 -8.80
C THR A 328 29.42 27.50 -7.44
N PRO A 329 29.57 28.24 -6.33
CA PRO A 329 29.20 27.73 -5.01
C PRO A 329 27.69 27.49 -4.89
N SER A 330 27.29 26.71 -3.90
CA SER A 330 25.89 26.62 -3.48
C SER A 330 25.36 28.00 -3.10
N SER A 331 24.09 28.26 -3.41
CA SER A 331 23.43 29.52 -3.10
C SER A 331 21.97 29.27 -2.77
N SER A 332 21.44 30.05 -1.83
CA SER A 332 20.02 30.15 -1.55
C SER A 332 19.62 31.60 -1.32
N ARG A 333 18.33 31.86 -1.46
CA ARG A 333 17.72 33.15 -1.12
C ARG A 333 16.48 32.90 -0.29
N THR A 334 16.43 33.53 0.88
CA THR A 334 15.21 33.63 1.70
C THR A 334 14.68 35.06 1.59
N LEU A 335 13.38 35.21 1.38
CA LEU A 335 12.73 36.51 1.23
C LEU A 335 11.37 36.55 1.94
N VAL A 336 10.89 37.76 2.18
CA VAL A 336 9.50 38.03 2.57
C VAL A 336 8.88 38.96 1.53
N LEU A 337 7.68 38.60 1.08
CA LEU A 337 6.91 39.38 0.12
C LEU A 337 5.49 39.66 0.61
N ASP A 338 4.87 40.69 0.05
CA ASP A 338 3.44 40.96 0.18
C ASP A 338 2.66 40.07 -0.79
N VAL A 339 1.67 39.32 -0.30
CA VAL A 339 0.91 38.36 -1.11
C VAL A 339 -0.14 39.02 -2.01
N THR A 340 -0.36 40.33 -1.87
CA THR A 340 -1.31 41.09 -2.70
C THR A 340 -0.74 41.42 -4.07
N ASP A 341 0.57 41.72 -4.14
CA ASP A 341 1.23 42.19 -5.38
C ASP A 341 2.59 41.52 -5.66
N GLY A 342 3.10 40.69 -4.76
CA GLY A 342 4.38 39.99 -4.91
C GLY A 342 5.60 40.87 -4.59
N SER A 343 5.40 42.08 -4.04
CA SER A 343 6.49 42.99 -3.73
C SER A 343 7.36 42.45 -2.60
N VAL A 344 8.67 42.36 -2.85
CA VAL A 344 9.64 41.86 -1.88
C VAL A 344 9.93 42.95 -0.84
N SER A 345 9.65 42.66 0.43
CA SER A 345 9.97 43.53 1.57
C SER A 345 11.46 43.50 1.89
N TRP A 346 12.04 42.29 1.91
CA TRP A 346 13.47 42.06 2.07
C TRP A 346 13.83 40.69 1.51
N HIS A 347 15.09 40.50 1.18
CA HIS A 347 15.68 39.19 0.89
C HIS A 347 17.04 39.08 1.59
N THR A 348 17.51 37.85 1.76
CA THR A 348 18.82 37.53 2.32
C THR A 348 19.36 36.28 1.66
N ASP A 349 20.59 36.38 1.17
CA ASP A 349 21.26 35.29 0.45
C ASP A 349 22.14 34.50 1.43
N SER A 350 22.22 33.18 1.23
CA SER A 350 23.02 32.25 2.03
C SER A 350 23.72 31.25 1.12
N THR A 351 24.81 30.64 1.61
CA THR A 351 25.46 29.53 0.89
C THR A 351 24.91 28.18 1.31
N LEU A 352 24.04 28.13 2.32
CA LEU A 352 23.32 26.94 2.75
C LEU A 352 21.95 26.89 2.09
N TYR A 353 21.55 25.71 1.63
CA TYR A 353 20.23 25.46 1.07
C TYR A 353 19.13 25.59 2.12
N SER A 354 18.06 26.31 1.81
CA SER A 354 16.93 26.49 2.73
C SER A 354 15.96 25.30 2.62
N ARG A 355 15.65 24.68 3.76
CA ARG A 355 14.91 23.42 3.82
C ARG A 355 13.47 23.60 4.29
N GLN A 356 13.30 24.26 5.42
CA GLN A 356 12.00 24.49 6.05
C GLN A 356 12.00 25.87 6.69
N LEU A 357 10.83 26.52 6.72
CA LEU A 357 10.60 27.85 7.26
C LEU A 357 9.43 27.79 8.25
N HIS A 358 9.58 28.45 9.40
CA HIS A 358 8.54 28.56 10.42
C HIS A 358 8.51 29.95 11.05
N LEU A 359 7.31 30.48 11.30
CA LEU A 359 7.12 31.79 11.93
C LEU A 359 7.12 31.68 13.47
N ASP A 360 8.16 32.21 14.15
CA ASP A 360 8.12 32.44 15.60
C ASP A 360 7.50 33.81 15.90
N THR A 361 6.18 33.82 16.09
CA THR A 361 5.41 35.02 16.43
C THR A 361 5.81 35.60 17.78
N THR A 362 6.28 34.78 18.73
CA THR A 362 6.63 35.24 20.09
C THR A 362 7.87 36.12 20.09
N ARG A 363 8.77 35.90 19.14
CA ARG A 363 10.03 36.65 18.99
C ARG A 363 10.06 37.54 17.75
N ASN A 364 8.99 37.54 16.95
CA ASN A 364 8.90 38.25 15.67
C ASN A 364 10.07 37.87 14.72
N ARG A 365 10.28 36.55 14.58
CA ARG A 365 11.35 35.96 13.77
C ARG A 365 10.79 34.94 12.79
N LEU A 366 11.41 34.88 11.62
CA LEU A 366 11.33 33.71 10.75
C LEU A 366 12.46 32.77 11.16
N VAL A 367 12.17 31.51 11.47
CA VAL A 367 13.16 30.49 11.78
C VAL A 367 13.29 29.58 10.57
N ALA A 368 14.51 29.27 10.17
CA ALA A 368 14.78 28.38 9.05
C ALA A 368 15.69 27.22 9.46
N LEU A 369 15.43 26.08 8.84
CA LEU A 369 16.36 24.97 8.74
C LEU A 369 17.16 25.15 7.45
N GLU A 370 18.47 25.33 7.56
CA GLU A 370 19.37 25.46 6.41
C GLU A 370 20.41 24.35 6.40
N GLN A 371 20.78 23.85 5.22
CA GLN A 371 21.65 22.70 5.06
C GLN A 371 22.78 23.00 4.08
N ALA A 372 24.00 22.56 4.39
CA ALA A 372 25.11 22.71 3.46
C ALA A 372 24.99 21.73 2.29
N ASP A 373 25.63 22.08 1.17
CA ASP A 373 25.89 21.10 0.13
C ASP A 373 26.68 19.92 0.71
N PRO A 374 26.27 18.65 0.48
CA PRO A 374 26.94 17.49 1.06
C PRO A 374 28.44 17.39 0.70
N THR A 375 28.87 18.01 -0.40
CA THR A 375 30.28 18.08 -0.79
C THR A 375 31.09 19.12 -0.01
N ASP A 376 30.45 20.12 0.58
CA ASP A 376 31.07 21.07 1.51
C ASP A 376 31.02 20.56 2.96
N GLY A 377 30.05 19.72 3.27
CA GLY A 377 29.97 18.93 4.49
C GLY A 377 28.54 18.53 4.80
N VAL A 378 28.34 17.33 5.35
CA VAL A 378 27.09 16.87 5.94
C VAL A 378 26.86 17.68 7.21
N ARG A 379 26.15 18.80 7.09
CA ARG A 379 25.82 19.70 8.20
C ARG A 379 24.56 20.51 7.93
N TYR A 380 23.89 20.90 8.99
CA TYR A 380 22.77 21.84 8.96
C TYR A 380 22.87 22.88 10.07
N GLU A 381 22.17 23.99 9.87
CA GLU A 381 22.03 25.08 10.83
C GLU A 381 20.54 25.35 11.08
N ILE A 382 20.21 25.70 12.31
CA ILE A 382 18.97 26.38 12.62
C ILE A 382 19.30 27.86 12.66
N VAL A 383 18.61 28.68 11.89
CA VAL A 383 18.86 30.11 11.79
C VAL A 383 17.59 30.91 12.02
N SER A 384 17.74 32.17 12.41
CA SER A 384 16.64 33.12 12.52
C SER A 384 16.88 34.32 11.62
N TYR A 385 15.81 34.87 11.06
CA TYR A 385 15.77 36.15 10.37
C TYR A 385 14.89 37.10 11.18
N ALA A 386 15.36 38.32 11.40
CA ALA A 386 14.50 39.38 11.90
C ALA A 386 13.37 39.64 10.88
N LEU A 387 12.11 39.47 11.27
CA LEU A 387 10.99 39.49 10.32
C LEU A 387 10.84 40.83 9.57
N GLY A 388 11.29 41.93 10.18
CA GLY A 388 11.22 43.25 9.57
C GLY A 388 12.40 43.62 8.66
N THR A 389 13.56 42.97 8.79
CA THR A 389 14.79 43.40 8.10
C THR A 389 15.54 42.30 7.35
N GLY A 390 15.20 41.03 7.57
CA GLY A 390 15.93 39.90 7.02
C GLY A 390 17.27 39.62 7.71
N ALA A 391 17.61 40.31 8.81
CA ALA A 391 18.90 40.08 9.48
C ALA A 391 19.01 38.63 9.98
N ARG A 392 19.89 37.84 9.34
CA ARG A 392 20.16 36.42 9.62
C ARG A 392 21.08 36.26 10.83
N ALA A 393 20.76 35.33 11.72
CA ALA A 393 21.60 34.88 12.82
C ALA A 393 21.50 33.35 12.97
N THR A 394 22.66 32.67 13.01
CA THR A 394 22.72 31.24 13.31
C THR A 394 22.42 31.01 14.80
N LEU A 395 21.53 30.07 15.07
CA LEU A 395 21.03 29.70 16.39
C LEU A 395 21.69 28.42 16.91
N ASP A 396 21.75 27.40 16.07
CA ASP A 396 22.38 26.10 16.34
C ASP A 396 23.05 25.56 15.07
N SER A 397 24.03 24.67 15.23
CA SER A 397 24.72 24.03 14.11
C SER A 397 25.03 22.57 14.42
N ARG A 398 24.81 21.70 13.43
CA ARG A 398 25.03 20.26 13.54
C ARG A 398 25.83 19.76 12.37
N ALA A 399 26.85 18.95 12.68
CA ALA A 399 27.67 18.25 11.70
C ALA A 399 27.43 16.75 11.80
N ASN A 400 27.66 16.04 10.69
CA ASN A 400 27.54 14.58 10.56
C ASN A 400 26.12 14.06 10.81
N ALA A 401 25.12 14.89 10.50
CA ALA A 401 23.72 14.53 10.49
C ALA A 401 22.98 15.34 9.41
N VAL A 402 21.90 14.78 8.87
CA VAL A 402 20.96 15.48 8.00
C VAL A 402 19.63 15.69 8.74
N PRO A 403 18.98 16.85 8.58
CA PRO A 403 17.70 17.11 9.22
C PRO A 403 16.55 16.53 8.39
N THR A 404 15.68 15.77 9.03
CA THR A 404 14.55 15.07 8.39
C THR A 404 13.22 15.77 8.62
N ALA A 405 13.07 16.51 9.73
CA ALA A 405 11.89 17.32 10.01
C ALA A 405 12.20 18.42 11.03
N MET A 406 11.47 19.54 10.97
CA MET A 406 11.47 20.59 11.97
C MET A 406 10.04 21.06 12.26
N THR A 407 9.81 21.46 13.50
CA THR A 407 8.61 22.19 13.91
C THR A 407 8.94 23.12 15.07
N ILE A 408 8.06 24.09 15.33
CA ILE A 408 8.20 25.04 16.43
C ILE A 408 6.88 25.16 17.20
N GLY A 409 6.93 25.36 18.51
CA GLY A 409 5.71 25.52 19.32
C GLY A 409 5.99 25.63 20.82
N ASP A 410 4.96 25.91 21.61
CA ASP A 410 5.04 25.94 23.08
C ASP A 410 4.91 24.51 23.65
N LEU A 411 6.04 23.85 23.83
CA LEU A 411 6.14 22.49 24.33
C LEU A 411 6.27 22.45 25.86
N GLN A 412 6.87 23.47 26.48
CA GLN A 412 6.98 23.54 27.95
C GLN A 412 5.75 24.13 28.62
N GLY A 413 4.80 24.70 27.87
CA GLY A 413 3.64 25.42 28.40
C GLY A 413 4.02 26.75 29.04
N THR A 414 5.07 27.40 28.54
CA THR A 414 5.62 28.65 29.08
C THR A 414 5.27 29.89 28.25
N ALA A 415 4.42 29.72 27.23
CA ALA A 415 4.11 30.71 26.20
C ALA A 415 5.35 31.18 25.41
N LYS A 416 6.44 30.40 25.44
CA LYS A 416 7.63 30.63 24.63
C LYS A 416 7.74 29.51 23.61
N THR A 417 8.15 29.86 22.40
CA THR A 417 8.35 28.86 21.34
C THR A 417 9.67 28.12 21.57
N GLU A 418 9.62 26.80 21.59
CA GLU A 418 10.76 25.88 21.45
C GLU A 418 10.89 25.40 20.00
N TYR A 419 12.09 24.94 19.63
CA TYR A 419 12.38 24.39 18.30
C TYR A 419 12.66 22.89 18.41
N ALA A 420 11.88 22.07 17.72
CA ALA A 420 12.07 20.63 17.66
C ALA A 420 12.59 20.24 16.26
N VAL A 421 13.66 19.44 16.22
CA VAL A 421 14.27 18.96 14.98
C VAL A 421 14.51 17.46 15.08
N ALA A 422 14.11 16.73 14.04
CA ALA A 422 14.52 15.35 13.80
C ALA A 422 15.73 15.34 12.86
N GLU A 423 16.72 14.51 13.17
CA GLU A 423 17.94 14.36 12.40
C GLU A 423 18.36 12.89 12.29
N SER A 424 18.96 12.51 11.17
CA SER A 424 19.51 11.16 10.95
C SER A 424 21.02 11.22 10.79
N ALA A 425 21.70 10.26 11.42
CA ALA A 425 23.14 10.08 11.37
C ALA A 425 23.49 8.72 10.74
N PHE A 426 24.68 8.64 10.14
CA PHE A 426 25.05 7.51 9.29
C PHE A 426 26.21 6.68 9.87
N ASP A 427 26.30 5.42 9.46
CA ASP A 427 27.49 4.60 9.64
C ASP A 427 28.54 4.87 8.54
N SER A 428 29.63 4.11 8.55
CA SER A 428 30.72 4.25 7.56
C SER A 428 30.31 3.91 6.13
N ASN A 429 29.19 3.20 5.93
CA ASN A 429 28.67 2.80 4.63
C ASN A 429 27.57 3.75 4.12
N LEU A 430 27.32 4.84 4.86
CA LEU A 430 26.27 5.83 4.59
C LEU A 430 24.85 5.30 4.81
N TYR A 431 24.67 4.21 5.53
CA TYR A 431 23.34 3.80 5.96
C TYR A 431 22.91 4.54 7.22
N VAL A 432 21.62 4.84 7.34
CA VAL A 432 21.05 5.46 8.54
C VAL A 432 21.30 4.55 9.75
N ASN A 433 22.10 5.02 10.69
CA ASN A 433 22.46 4.29 11.91
C ASN A 433 21.60 4.69 13.11
N SER A 434 21.13 5.94 13.13
CA SER A 434 20.23 6.42 14.17
C SER A 434 19.50 7.68 13.76
N SER A 435 18.25 7.81 14.22
CA SER A 435 17.48 9.03 14.15
C SER A 435 17.33 9.65 15.55
N THR A 436 17.44 10.96 15.65
CA THR A 436 17.38 11.70 16.91
C THR A 436 16.41 12.87 16.78
N VAL A 437 15.45 12.95 17.72
CA VAL A 437 14.66 14.16 17.95
C VAL A 437 15.35 14.99 19.02
N ARG A 438 15.60 16.27 18.75
CA ARG A 438 16.15 17.25 19.70
C ARG A 438 15.18 18.39 19.87
N VAL A 439 15.01 18.86 21.11
CA VAL A 439 14.24 20.08 21.39
C VAL A 439 15.15 21.12 22.01
N LEU A 440 15.12 22.34 21.48
CA LEU A 440 15.97 23.47 21.85
C LEU A 440 15.13 24.60 22.45
N ASP A 441 15.70 25.34 23.40
CA ASP A 441 15.09 26.59 23.89
C ASP A 441 15.18 27.65 22.79
N GLY A 442 14.06 28.24 22.38
CA GLY A 442 14.07 29.27 21.33
C GLY A 442 14.84 30.56 21.69
N THR A 443 15.23 30.73 22.95
CA THR A 443 16.01 31.85 23.50
C THR A 443 17.51 31.53 23.56
N THR A 444 17.85 30.31 23.97
CA THR A 444 19.23 29.79 24.06
C THR A 444 19.31 28.43 23.36
N PRO A 445 19.24 28.42 22.02
CA PRO A 445 19.13 27.19 21.23
C PRO A 445 20.44 26.41 21.09
N ASP A 446 21.53 26.87 21.70
CA ASP A 446 22.84 26.24 21.67
C ASP A 446 22.93 24.96 22.52
N THR A 447 21.97 24.75 23.43
CA THR A 447 21.87 23.53 24.24
C THR A 447 20.46 22.94 24.13
N ALA A 448 20.38 21.65 23.80
CA ALA A 448 19.11 20.94 23.78
C ALA A 448 18.52 20.83 25.20
N LEU A 449 17.23 21.16 25.32
CA LEU A 449 16.44 20.90 26.52
C LEU A 449 16.34 19.40 26.80
N TRP A 450 16.16 18.61 25.74
CA TRP A 450 16.21 17.15 25.76
C TRP A 450 16.40 16.59 24.35
N SER A 451 16.76 15.31 24.25
CA SER A 451 16.80 14.56 23.00
C SER A 451 16.34 13.12 23.18
N HIS A 452 15.82 12.51 22.13
CA HIS A 452 15.45 11.09 22.06
C HIS A 452 16.05 10.46 20.81
N THR A 453 16.77 9.35 20.94
CA THR A 453 17.46 8.69 19.82
C THR A 453 16.94 7.27 19.63
N THR A 454 16.49 6.97 18.42
CA THR A 454 16.19 5.62 17.95
C THR A 454 17.41 5.07 17.21
N LYS A 455 17.84 3.86 17.56
CA LYS A 455 18.93 3.15 16.88
C LYS A 455 18.36 2.23 15.82
N ARG A 456 19.10 2.08 14.71
CA ARG A 456 18.85 1.03 13.72
C ARG A 456 18.74 -0.31 14.42
N ASN A 457 17.79 -1.14 13.98
CA ASN A 457 17.64 -2.51 14.46
C ASN A 457 18.98 -3.27 14.26
N ALA A 458 19.39 -4.05 15.26
CA ALA A 458 20.65 -4.78 15.21
C ALA A 458 20.71 -5.81 14.06
N GLU A 459 19.56 -6.30 13.62
CA GLU A 459 19.41 -7.27 12.52
C GLU A 459 19.35 -6.60 11.14
N ASN A 460 19.16 -5.28 11.09
CA ASN A 460 19.08 -4.52 9.85
C ASN A 460 20.49 -4.08 9.38
N PRO A 461 20.97 -4.57 8.22
CA PRO A 461 22.27 -4.19 7.67
C PRO A 461 22.23 -2.87 6.85
N GLU A 462 21.06 -2.32 6.58
CA GLU A 462 20.83 -1.16 5.70
C GLU A 462 20.33 0.06 6.48
N ASP A 463 19.41 0.87 5.94
CA ASP A 463 18.91 2.08 6.60
C ASP A 463 18.00 1.75 7.78
N GLY A 464 18.33 2.33 8.95
CA GLY A 464 17.44 2.34 10.10
C GLY A 464 16.33 3.39 10.01
N ALA A 465 15.43 3.34 10.98
CA ALA A 465 14.31 4.27 11.11
C ALA A 465 14.72 5.75 11.09
N SER A 466 13.92 6.58 10.40
CA SER A 466 13.99 8.05 10.42
C SER A 466 12.62 8.65 10.80
N THR A 467 12.63 9.75 11.56
CA THR A 467 11.42 10.54 11.89
C THR A 467 11.22 11.64 10.84
N TRP A 468 10.06 11.67 10.19
CA TRP A 468 9.79 12.54 9.03
C TRP A 468 8.78 13.65 9.30
N ARG A 469 8.11 13.63 10.44
CA ARG A 469 7.14 14.68 10.81
C ARG A 469 7.07 14.89 12.30
N LEU A 470 7.02 16.16 12.69
CA LEU A 470 6.91 16.62 14.06
C LEU A 470 5.78 17.64 14.18
N ASP A 471 4.96 17.51 15.21
CA ASP A 471 3.91 18.49 15.53
C ASP A 471 3.87 18.75 17.05
N ILE A 472 3.93 20.03 17.44
CA ILE A 472 3.83 20.45 18.85
C ILE A 472 2.42 20.97 19.12
N VAL A 473 1.79 20.44 20.17
CA VAL A 473 0.48 20.88 20.63
C VAL A 473 0.34 20.63 22.14
N ASP A 474 -0.13 21.63 22.87
CA ASP A 474 -0.49 21.54 24.30
C ASP A 474 0.53 20.75 25.16
N GLY A 475 1.80 21.17 25.09
CA GLY A 475 2.88 20.53 25.85
C GLY A 475 3.19 19.09 25.46
N SER A 476 2.84 18.69 24.24
CA SER A 476 3.10 17.39 23.64
C SER A 476 3.80 17.53 22.30
N LEU A 477 4.68 16.59 21.98
CA LEU A 477 5.32 16.49 20.66
C LEU A 477 4.93 15.14 20.05
N ALA A 478 4.20 15.16 18.95
CA ALA A 478 3.90 13.98 18.14
C ALA A 478 4.96 13.80 17.05
N ALA A 479 5.40 12.56 16.83
CA ALA A 479 6.43 12.21 15.87
C ALA A 479 6.06 10.95 15.08
N SER A 480 6.02 11.05 13.75
CA SER A 480 5.86 9.89 12.84
C SER A 480 7.20 9.48 12.26
N SER A 481 7.45 8.17 12.28
CA SER A 481 8.75 7.60 11.92
C SER A 481 8.57 6.30 11.14
N GLN A 482 9.53 6.00 10.25
CA GLN A 482 9.67 4.63 9.70
C GLN A 482 9.98 3.64 10.83
N ASN A 483 9.70 2.36 10.60
CA ASN A 483 10.09 1.27 11.48
C ASN A 483 10.87 0.23 10.65
N ASP A 484 12.10 -0.04 11.08
CA ASP A 484 13.06 -0.89 10.37
C ASP A 484 13.15 -2.32 10.96
N ALA A 485 12.18 -2.72 11.79
CA ALA A 485 12.08 -4.10 12.26
C ALA A 485 11.53 -5.02 11.15
N GLY A 486 12.14 -6.20 10.97
CA GLY A 486 11.65 -7.22 10.05
C GLY A 486 11.66 -6.81 8.57
N MET A 487 12.60 -5.96 8.13
CA MET A 487 12.66 -5.47 6.74
C MET A 487 12.86 -6.59 5.69
N ASP A 488 13.42 -7.71 6.12
CA ASP A 488 13.64 -8.93 5.35
C ASP A 488 12.47 -9.92 5.45
N THR A 489 11.37 -9.52 6.09
CA THR A 489 10.10 -10.26 6.15
C THR A 489 9.10 -9.69 5.15
N ALA A 490 8.01 -10.43 4.89
CA ALA A 490 6.90 -10.02 4.04
C ALA A 490 5.99 -8.97 4.71
N GLU A 491 5.94 -8.94 6.04
CA GLU A 491 5.13 -7.96 6.79
C GLU A 491 5.71 -6.54 6.70
N ASN A 492 7.03 -6.41 6.54
CA ASN A 492 7.68 -5.12 6.40
C ASN A 492 8.72 -5.11 5.26
N ALA A 493 8.40 -5.69 4.11
CA ALA A 493 9.33 -5.79 2.99
C ALA A 493 10.00 -4.44 2.68
N GLY A 494 11.33 -4.38 2.81
CA GLY A 494 12.12 -3.16 2.57
C GLY A 494 11.83 -1.99 3.50
N GLY A 495 11.16 -2.20 4.65
CA GLY A 495 10.83 -1.15 5.63
C GLY A 495 9.66 -0.25 5.24
N GLY A 496 8.87 -0.64 4.24
CA GLY A 496 7.74 0.13 3.74
C GLY A 496 6.39 -0.18 4.39
N GLY A 497 6.27 -1.29 5.15
CA GLY A 497 5.01 -1.78 5.69
C GLY A 497 4.70 -1.32 7.12
N MET A 498 5.73 -0.91 7.88
CA MET A 498 5.59 -0.58 9.31
C MET A 498 6.08 0.83 9.64
N ALA A 499 5.48 1.41 10.68
CA ALA A 499 5.81 2.76 11.15
C ALA A 499 5.57 2.92 12.66
N ASP A 500 6.09 4.01 13.22
CA ASP A 500 5.91 4.37 14.62
C ASP A 500 5.29 5.76 14.75
N LEU A 501 4.24 5.89 15.58
CA LEU A 501 3.70 7.15 16.06
C LEU A 501 4.04 7.29 17.55
N THR A 502 4.94 8.21 17.88
CA THR A 502 5.38 8.47 19.26
C THR A 502 4.91 9.83 19.75
N VAL A 503 4.33 9.89 20.96
CA VAL A 503 3.99 11.16 21.60
C VAL A 503 4.82 11.36 22.86
N PHE A 504 5.58 12.44 22.88
CA PHE A 504 6.41 12.86 24.02
C PHE A 504 5.68 13.92 24.86
N ASN A 505 5.96 13.94 26.17
CA ASN A 505 5.65 15.10 27.00
C ASN A 505 6.70 16.21 26.83
N GLY A 506 6.44 17.39 27.37
CA GLY A 506 7.39 18.50 27.26
C GLY A 506 8.77 18.24 27.85
N LYS A 507 8.94 17.23 28.70
CA LYS A 507 10.25 16.84 29.27
C LYS A 507 10.98 15.76 28.45
N GLY A 508 10.44 15.36 27.29
CA GLY A 508 11.04 14.37 26.40
C GLY A 508 10.78 12.91 26.78
N ALA A 509 9.91 12.65 27.77
CA ALA A 509 9.50 11.28 28.07
C ALA A 509 8.35 10.85 27.14
N VAL A 510 8.44 9.64 26.59
CA VAL A 510 7.36 9.01 25.82
C VAL A 510 6.13 8.86 26.73
N ARG A 511 5.02 9.49 26.35
CA ARG A 511 3.71 9.31 27.00
C ARG A 511 3.09 8.00 26.56
N TRP A 512 3.09 7.75 25.26
CA TRP A 512 2.60 6.55 24.61
C TRP A 512 3.19 6.43 23.21
N GLN A 513 3.09 5.26 22.62
CA GLN A 513 3.56 4.96 21.27
C GLN A 513 2.66 3.90 20.61
N HIS A 514 2.34 4.09 19.34
CA HIS A 514 1.81 3.06 18.44
C HIS A 514 2.89 2.66 17.44
N ARG A 515 2.90 1.39 17.03
CA ARG A 515 3.94 0.77 16.20
C ARG A 515 3.34 -0.08 15.09
N ASP A 516 4.21 -0.59 14.22
CA ASP A 516 3.92 -1.57 13.19
C ASP A 516 2.90 -1.03 12.16
N ASN A 517 1.86 -1.80 11.82
CA ASN A 517 0.86 -1.44 10.81
C ASN A 517 -0.21 -0.44 11.30
N THR A 518 -0.02 0.21 12.45
CA THR A 518 -1.01 1.15 13.04
C THR A 518 -0.62 2.62 12.93
N ALA A 519 0.52 2.92 12.31
CA ALA A 519 1.05 4.28 12.16
C ALA A 519 1.38 4.62 10.71
N SER A 520 1.69 5.89 10.45
CA SER A 520 2.22 6.37 9.17
C SER A 520 3.73 6.60 9.28
N PRO A 521 4.53 6.23 8.28
CA PRO A 521 5.98 6.50 8.32
C PRO A 521 6.29 7.99 8.16
N MET A 522 5.34 8.80 7.66
CA MET A 522 5.59 10.19 7.29
C MET A 522 4.59 11.21 7.83
N PHE A 523 3.29 10.88 7.95
CA PHE A 523 2.27 11.90 8.17
C PHE A 523 1.44 11.65 9.43
N GLN A 524 1.27 12.71 10.22
CA GLN A 524 0.23 12.80 11.25
C GLN A 524 -0.48 14.14 11.16
N GLN A 525 -1.74 14.16 11.57
CA GLN A 525 -2.52 15.37 11.82
C GLN A 525 -2.85 15.42 13.30
N VAL A 526 -2.39 16.47 13.99
CA VAL A 526 -2.88 16.78 15.32
C VAL A 526 -4.01 17.81 15.20
N PHE A 527 -5.14 17.55 15.85
CA PHE A 527 -6.28 18.47 15.82
C PHE A 527 -7.04 18.48 17.14
N SER A 528 -7.90 19.48 17.30
CA SER A 528 -8.84 19.59 18.41
C SER A 528 -10.25 19.77 17.87
N ASP A 529 -11.22 19.13 18.51
CA ASP A 529 -12.63 19.33 18.24
C ASP A 529 -13.42 19.43 19.56
N LYS A 530 -14.75 19.27 19.50
CA LYS A 530 -15.61 19.36 20.69
C LYS A 530 -15.40 18.19 21.69
N SER A 531 -14.81 17.10 21.24
CA SER A 531 -14.59 15.87 22.01
C SER A 531 -13.20 15.82 22.66
N GLY A 532 -12.23 16.59 22.17
CA GLY A 532 -10.92 16.73 22.80
C GLY A 532 -9.80 17.04 21.82
N GLN A 533 -8.60 16.55 22.16
CA GLN A 533 -7.40 16.62 21.34
C GLN A 533 -7.04 15.24 20.82
N HIS A 534 -6.64 15.19 19.56
CA HIS A 534 -6.52 13.94 18.81
C HIS A 534 -5.27 13.95 17.94
N VAL A 535 -4.76 12.76 17.65
CA VAL A 535 -3.79 12.52 16.58
C VAL A 535 -4.40 11.56 15.58
N ARG A 536 -4.31 11.89 14.30
CA ARG A 536 -4.82 11.08 13.20
C ARG A 536 -3.71 10.75 12.20
N VAL A 537 -3.74 9.53 11.69
CA VAL A 537 -2.80 9.00 10.69
C VAL A 537 -3.56 8.21 9.63
N ILE A 538 -2.92 8.01 8.47
CA ILE A 538 -3.29 6.95 7.52
C ILE A 538 -2.19 5.89 7.59
N ASP A 539 -2.55 4.68 7.99
CA ASP A 539 -1.61 3.57 8.05
C ASP A 539 -1.31 2.98 6.66
N GLN A 540 -0.32 2.08 6.57
CA GLN A 540 0.07 1.48 5.28
C GLN A 540 -0.94 0.44 4.77
N GLU A 541 -1.90 0.04 5.60
CA GLU A 541 -3.05 -0.78 5.22
C GLU A 541 -4.25 0.09 4.75
N GLN A 542 -4.04 1.40 4.56
CA GLN A 542 -5.07 2.32 4.07
C GLN A 542 -6.26 2.50 5.04
N ASN A 543 -5.99 2.54 6.34
CA ASN A 543 -6.98 2.91 7.36
C ASN A 543 -6.66 4.27 7.96
N VAL A 544 -7.68 5.09 8.16
CA VAL A 544 -7.58 6.29 8.97
C VAL A 544 -7.77 5.90 10.44
N ARG A 545 -6.74 6.12 11.26
CA ARG A 545 -6.78 5.88 12.70
C ARG A 545 -6.75 7.18 13.45
N THR A 546 -7.62 7.31 14.46
CA THR A 546 -7.65 8.48 15.35
C THR A 546 -7.43 8.03 16.78
N PHE A 547 -6.45 8.65 17.44
CA PHE A 547 -6.04 8.36 18.81
C PHE A 547 -6.26 9.58 19.72
N ASP A 548 -6.59 9.32 20.98
CA ASP A 548 -6.57 10.32 22.04
C ASP A 548 -5.13 10.84 22.24
N LEU A 549 -4.90 12.16 22.11
CA LEU A 549 -3.55 12.72 22.21
C LEU A 549 -2.89 12.46 23.58
N ALA A 550 -3.65 12.41 24.66
CA ALA A 550 -3.10 12.28 26.01
C ALA A 550 -2.78 10.83 26.38
N LYS A 551 -3.63 9.88 25.97
CA LYS A 551 -3.59 8.48 26.40
C LYS A 551 -3.16 7.49 25.33
N GLY A 552 -3.23 7.87 24.06
CA GLY A 552 -2.96 6.99 22.93
C GLY A 552 -4.05 5.94 22.70
N ALA A 553 -5.21 6.05 23.35
CA ALA A 553 -6.31 5.12 23.10
C ALA A 553 -6.87 5.35 21.68
N GLU A 554 -7.01 4.30 20.88
CA GLU A 554 -7.69 4.37 19.59
C GLU A 554 -9.18 4.67 19.82
N GLN A 555 -9.65 5.74 19.19
CA GLN A 555 -11.02 6.24 19.31
C GLN A 555 -11.85 5.90 18.08
N ASN A 556 -11.22 5.84 16.90
CA ASN A 556 -11.88 5.52 15.66
C ASN A 556 -10.93 4.85 14.66
N LEU A 557 -11.46 3.91 13.89
CA LEU A 557 -10.81 3.26 12.74
C LEU A 557 -11.77 3.35 11.56
N THR A 558 -11.36 4.08 10.52
CA THR A 558 -12.13 4.21 9.27
C THR A 558 -11.34 3.54 8.14
N PRO A 559 -11.75 2.37 7.66
CA PRO A 559 -11.08 1.75 6.52
C PRO A 559 -11.42 2.53 5.25
N LEU A 560 -10.38 2.86 4.47
CA LEU A 560 -10.54 3.44 3.14
C LEU A 560 -10.63 2.31 2.12
N GLN A 561 -11.35 2.55 1.02
CA GLN A 561 -11.36 1.59 -0.07
C GLN A 561 -10.01 1.60 -0.78
N GLY A 562 -9.08 0.77 -0.31
CA GLY A 562 -7.82 0.45 -0.98
C GLY A 562 -8.02 -0.61 -2.07
N ASP A 563 -7.02 -1.46 -2.29
CA ASP A 563 -7.13 -2.53 -3.28
C ASP A 563 -8.20 -3.55 -2.85
N LEU A 564 -9.02 -3.96 -3.82
CA LEU A 564 -10.07 -4.97 -3.64
C LEU A 564 -9.62 -6.24 -4.38
N SER A 565 -9.05 -7.17 -3.63
CA SER A 565 -8.38 -8.36 -4.18
C SER A 565 -9.23 -9.63 -4.09
N PHE A 566 -10.27 -9.61 -3.26
CA PHE A 566 -11.17 -10.75 -3.03
C PHE A 566 -12.61 -10.28 -3.13
N ALA A 567 -13.45 -11.09 -3.76
CA ALA A 567 -14.88 -10.83 -3.86
C ALA A 567 -15.70 -12.12 -3.92
N GLN A 568 -16.97 -12.02 -3.50
CA GLN A 568 -17.97 -13.07 -3.64
C GLN A 568 -19.30 -12.48 -4.12
N ALA A 569 -20.13 -13.34 -4.67
CA ALA A 569 -21.46 -13.00 -5.18
C ALA A 569 -22.57 -13.61 -4.32
N LEU A 570 -23.55 -12.80 -3.92
CA LEU A 570 -24.77 -13.24 -3.25
C LEU A 570 -25.89 -12.19 -3.39
N ASP A 571 -27.16 -12.58 -3.32
CA ASP A 571 -28.30 -11.65 -3.32
C ASP A 571 -28.41 -10.93 -1.96
N ILE A 572 -27.79 -9.74 -1.85
CA ILE A 572 -27.74 -8.96 -0.61
C ILE A 572 -29.00 -8.13 -0.45
N ASP A 573 -29.50 -7.52 -1.52
CA ASP A 573 -30.63 -6.59 -1.47
C ASP A 573 -32.02 -7.25 -1.67
N GLY A 574 -32.06 -8.56 -1.96
CA GLY A 574 -33.26 -9.39 -2.04
C GLY A 574 -34.00 -9.27 -3.36
N ASP A 575 -33.36 -8.75 -4.41
CA ASP A 575 -33.94 -8.59 -5.74
C ASP A 575 -33.82 -9.85 -6.61
N LYS A 576 -33.21 -10.93 -6.07
CA LYS A 576 -32.92 -12.21 -6.73
C LYS A 576 -31.84 -12.15 -7.80
N LYS A 577 -31.05 -11.09 -7.84
CA LYS A 577 -29.85 -10.95 -8.66
C LYS A 577 -28.63 -10.96 -7.77
N GLN A 578 -27.47 -11.20 -8.37
CA GLN A 578 -26.23 -11.26 -7.60
C GLN A 578 -25.71 -9.85 -7.30
N ASP A 579 -25.43 -9.59 -6.02
CA ASP A 579 -24.66 -8.45 -5.56
C ASP A 579 -23.23 -8.88 -5.25
N VAL A 580 -22.34 -7.90 -5.09
CA VAL A 580 -20.90 -8.16 -4.91
C VAL A 580 -20.47 -7.69 -3.53
N VAL A 581 -19.85 -8.58 -2.75
CA VAL A 581 -19.07 -8.22 -1.57
C VAL A 581 -17.58 -8.30 -1.89
N ALA A 582 -16.79 -7.30 -1.50
CA ALA A 582 -15.36 -7.25 -1.78
C ALA A 582 -14.53 -6.66 -0.62
N GLY A 583 -13.26 -7.04 -0.56
CA GLY A 583 -12.26 -6.56 0.41
C GLY A 583 -10.82 -6.80 -0.07
N GLY A 584 -9.84 -6.24 0.65
CA GLY A 584 -8.42 -6.44 0.35
C GLY A 584 -7.50 -5.72 1.33
N THR A 585 -6.77 -4.69 0.90
CA THR A 585 -5.65 -4.08 1.66
C THR A 585 -6.04 -3.44 2.98
N SER A 586 -7.27 -2.92 3.12
CA SER A 586 -7.71 -2.29 4.37
C SER A 586 -8.57 -3.22 5.22
N HIS A 587 -8.96 -2.74 6.40
CA HIS A 587 -9.85 -3.45 7.31
C HIS A 587 -11.32 -3.37 6.85
N GLY A 588 -11.58 -2.88 5.65
CA GLY A 588 -12.92 -2.69 5.10
C GLY A 588 -13.42 -3.87 4.27
N VAL A 589 -14.72 -4.14 4.41
CA VAL A 589 -15.49 -4.99 3.50
C VAL A 589 -16.67 -4.18 2.98
N TRP A 590 -16.88 -4.17 1.67
CA TRP A 590 -17.93 -3.39 1.00
C TRP A 590 -18.87 -4.30 0.24
N ALA A 591 -20.17 -4.00 0.32
CA ALA A 591 -21.18 -4.62 -0.53
C ALA A 591 -21.72 -3.61 -1.54
N TYR A 592 -21.83 -4.04 -2.80
CA TYR A 592 -22.32 -3.25 -3.93
C TYR A 592 -23.45 -3.96 -4.65
N SER A 593 -24.46 -3.19 -5.07
CA SER A 593 -25.53 -3.76 -5.88
C SER A 593 -25.03 -4.16 -7.25
N GLY A 594 -25.22 -5.42 -7.67
CA GLY A 594 -24.68 -5.92 -8.94
C GLY A 594 -25.23 -5.20 -10.16
N THR A 595 -26.54 -4.98 -10.18
CA THR A 595 -27.20 -4.21 -11.26
C THR A 595 -26.68 -2.77 -11.35
N SER A 596 -26.28 -2.18 -10.23
CA SER A 596 -25.73 -0.82 -10.20
C SER A 596 -24.33 -0.74 -10.80
N LEU A 597 -23.54 -1.82 -10.69
CA LEU A 597 -22.23 -1.95 -11.33
C LEU A 597 -22.38 -1.99 -12.86
N LEU A 598 -23.36 -2.74 -13.37
CA LEU A 598 -23.63 -2.83 -14.82
C LEU A 598 -24.16 -1.53 -15.44
N THR A 599 -24.86 -0.70 -14.66
CA THR A 599 -25.42 0.57 -15.14
C THR A 599 -24.44 1.75 -15.03
N GLY A 600 -23.22 1.51 -14.52
CA GLY A 600 -22.19 2.54 -14.37
C GLY A 600 -22.40 3.49 -13.20
N LYS A 601 -23.26 3.13 -12.24
CA LYS A 601 -23.51 3.94 -11.04
C LYS A 601 -23.44 3.06 -9.78
N PRO A 602 -22.24 2.62 -9.38
CA PRO A 602 -22.07 1.75 -8.22
C PRO A 602 -22.80 2.28 -6.99
N LYS A 603 -23.67 1.43 -6.42
CA LYS A 603 -24.44 1.72 -5.22
C LYS A 603 -23.93 0.82 -4.11
N LYS A 604 -23.24 1.42 -3.15
CA LYS A 604 -22.86 0.76 -1.89
C LYS A 604 -24.12 0.40 -1.09
N LEU A 605 -24.27 -0.87 -0.75
CA LEU A 605 -25.34 -1.39 0.10
C LEU A 605 -25.00 -1.20 1.57
N TRP A 606 -23.80 -1.62 1.97
CA TRP A 606 -23.24 -1.41 3.30
C TRP A 606 -21.71 -1.48 3.27
N GLN A 607 -21.10 -1.14 4.40
CA GLN A 607 -19.67 -1.28 4.68
C GLN A 607 -19.49 -1.83 6.10
N ALA A 608 -18.52 -2.71 6.27
CA ALA A 608 -18.13 -3.29 7.55
C ALA A 608 -16.64 -3.08 7.81
N THR A 609 -16.26 -3.05 9.08
CA THR A 609 -14.87 -3.04 9.53
C THR A 609 -14.56 -4.40 10.16
N VAL A 610 -13.53 -5.08 9.67
CA VAL A 610 -12.99 -6.33 10.18
C VAL A 610 -11.68 -6.10 10.94
N THR A 611 -11.02 -7.16 11.39
CA THR A 611 -9.87 -7.08 12.32
C THR A 611 -8.52 -6.78 11.66
N GLY A 612 -8.44 -6.84 10.34
CA GLY A 612 -7.19 -6.76 9.59
C GLY A 612 -7.44 -6.74 8.08
N GLN A 613 -6.37 -6.79 7.28
CA GLN A 613 -6.45 -6.95 5.83
C GLN A 613 -7.25 -8.21 5.46
N VAL A 614 -7.99 -8.14 4.36
CA VAL A 614 -8.80 -9.26 3.87
C VAL A 614 -7.96 -10.12 2.93
N HIS A 615 -7.91 -11.43 3.23
CA HIS A 615 -7.16 -12.43 2.45
C HIS A 615 -8.03 -13.50 1.80
N ALA A 616 -9.30 -13.61 2.21
CA ALA A 616 -10.30 -14.42 1.54
C ALA A 616 -11.71 -13.97 1.96
N ILE A 617 -12.68 -14.19 1.09
CA ILE A 617 -14.11 -14.02 1.37
C ILE A 617 -14.82 -15.28 0.88
N GLU A 618 -15.63 -15.87 1.74
CA GLU A 618 -16.50 -17.01 1.46
C GLU A 618 -17.94 -16.70 1.86
N THR A 619 -18.89 -17.49 1.38
CA THR A 619 -20.30 -17.39 1.76
C THR A 619 -20.88 -18.76 2.13
N GLY A 620 -21.82 -18.80 3.06
CA GLY A 620 -22.50 -20.05 3.47
C GLY A 620 -23.50 -19.84 4.60
N ASP A 621 -24.45 -20.75 4.75
CA ASP A 621 -25.51 -20.69 5.76
C ASP A 621 -25.01 -21.26 7.09
N VAL A 622 -24.22 -20.47 7.81
CA VAL A 622 -23.62 -20.89 9.08
C VAL A 622 -24.58 -20.72 10.27
N THR A 623 -25.65 -19.94 10.10
CA THR A 623 -26.71 -19.77 11.09
C THR A 623 -27.81 -20.83 10.99
N GLY A 624 -27.99 -21.44 9.82
CA GLY A 624 -29.02 -22.42 9.51
C GLY A 624 -30.39 -21.80 9.25
N ASP A 625 -30.44 -20.57 8.76
CA ASP A 625 -31.68 -19.83 8.46
C ASP A 625 -32.05 -19.86 6.96
N SER A 626 -31.31 -20.66 6.17
CA SER A 626 -31.40 -20.77 4.72
C SER A 626 -31.02 -19.51 3.95
N LYS A 627 -30.22 -18.63 4.56
CA LYS A 627 -29.57 -17.50 3.90
C LYS A 627 -28.07 -17.55 4.18
N PRO A 628 -27.23 -17.20 3.20
CA PRO A 628 -25.81 -17.18 3.43
C PRO A 628 -25.39 -15.99 4.30
N GLU A 629 -24.44 -16.23 5.19
CA GLU A 629 -23.57 -15.23 5.80
C GLU A 629 -22.31 -15.02 4.95
N ILE A 630 -21.53 -13.99 5.29
CA ILE A 630 -20.23 -13.68 4.67
C ILE A 630 -19.13 -13.97 5.68
N ILE A 631 -18.16 -14.80 5.31
CA ILE A 631 -17.06 -15.24 6.16
C ILE A 631 -15.76 -14.69 5.58
N VAL A 632 -15.01 -13.93 6.39
CA VAL A 632 -13.86 -13.15 5.95
C VAL A 632 -12.62 -13.62 6.69
N ALA A 633 -11.58 -14.05 5.96
CA ALA A 633 -10.23 -14.20 6.52
C ALA A 633 -9.59 -12.81 6.61
N ALA A 634 -9.42 -12.30 7.83
CA ALA A 634 -9.05 -10.92 8.13
C ALA A 634 -7.77 -10.87 8.99
N ASP A 635 -6.64 -11.12 8.31
CA ASP A 635 -5.26 -11.14 8.82
C ASP A 635 -5.01 -12.10 10.00
N THR A 636 -5.52 -11.80 11.20
CA THR A 636 -5.29 -12.61 12.41
C THR A 636 -6.53 -13.34 12.93
N ALA A 637 -7.67 -13.15 12.26
CA ALA A 637 -8.93 -13.74 12.64
C ALA A 637 -9.84 -14.02 11.43
N THR A 638 -10.83 -14.86 11.63
CA THR A 638 -11.97 -15.03 10.71
C THR A 638 -13.17 -14.27 11.27
N VAL A 639 -13.77 -13.40 10.47
CA VAL A 639 -14.95 -12.60 10.85
C VAL A 639 -16.18 -13.10 10.10
N VAL A 640 -17.28 -13.32 10.82
CA VAL A 640 -18.58 -13.67 10.24
C VAL A 640 -19.45 -12.43 10.24
N LEU A 641 -19.95 -12.05 9.08
CA LEU A 641 -20.82 -10.90 8.85
C LEU A 641 -22.21 -11.37 8.43
N ASP A 642 -23.22 -10.68 8.95
CA ASP A 642 -24.58 -10.75 8.41
C ASP A 642 -24.57 -10.18 6.98
N ALA A 643 -24.95 -11.00 6.00
CA ALA A 643 -24.87 -10.62 4.59
C ALA A 643 -25.69 -9.37 4.25
N ARG A 644 -26.84 -9.18 4.90
CA ARG A 644 -27.79 -8.09 4.61
C ARG A 644 -27.32 -6.74 5.15
N THR A 645 -26.65 -6.74 6.30
CA THR A 645 -26.34 -5.52 7.06
C THR A 645 -24.86 -5.24 7.21
N GLY A 646 -23.99 -6.21 6.95
CA GLY A 646 -22.55 -6.13 7.21
C GLY A 646 -22.20 -6.18 8.70
N LYS A 647 -23.17 -6.47 9.58
CA LYS A 647 -22.92 -6.51 11.03
C LYS A 647 -22.10 -7.75 11.38
N THR A 648 -21.03 -7.57 12.16
CA THR A 648 -20.30 -8.68 12.75
C THR A 648 -21.18 -9.52 13.68
N LEU A 649 -21.32 -10.80 13.34
CA LEU A 649 -22.00 -11.81 14.15
C LEU A 649 -21.03 -12.48 15.13
N THR A 650 -19.83 -12.82 14.65
CA THR A 650 -18.75 -13.38 15.49
C THR A 650 -17.38 -13.11 14.87
N THR A 651 -16.35 -13.14 15.73
CA THR A 651 -14.94 -13.10 15.34
C THR A 651 -14.25 -14.31 15.96
N ILE A 652 -13.52 -15.06 15.14
CA ILE A 652 -12.84 -16.31 15.49
C ILE A 652 -11.34 -16.06 15.37
N ALA A 653 -10.59 -16.18 16.47
CA ALA A 653 -9.13 -16.04 16.42
C ALA A 653 -8.50 -17.09 15.50
N GLY A 654 -7.47 -16.71 14.74
CA GLY A 654 -6.81 -17.56 13.75
C GLY A 654 -6.08 -18.78 14.31
N GLY A 655 -5.69 -18.73 15.58
CA GLY A 655 -4.89 -19.77 16.22
C GLY A 655 -4.95 -19.74 17.75
N ASN A 656 -4.05 -20.52 18.36
CA ASN A 656 -3.88 -20.49 19.82
C ASN A 656 -2.95 -19.36 20.29
N SER A 657 -2.19 -18.78 19.36
CA SER A 657 -1.30 -17.63 19.57
C SER A 657 -1.93 -16.38 18.98
N ASP A 658 -1.74 -15.26 19.67
CA ASP A 658 -2.07 -13.95 19.11
C ASP A 658 -1.20 -13.70 17.87
N GLY A 659 -1.81 -13.21 16.78
CA GLY A 659 -1.09 -12.87 15.55
C GLY A 659 -0.95 -13.99 14.51
N THR A 660 -1.55 -15.18 14.71
CA THR A 660 -1.53 -16.24 13.68
C THR A 660 -2.18 -15.78 12.38
N PHE A 661 -1.43 -15.82 11.27
CA PHE A 661 -1.90 -15.42 9.95
C PHE A 661 -3.02 -16.33 9.43
N VAL A 662 -4.16 -15.73 9.11
CA VAL A 662 -5.35 -16.36 8.53
C VAL A 662 -5.41 -15.98 7.06
N ARG A 663 -4.78 -16.80 6.23
CA ARG A 663 -4.72 -16.59 4.79
C ARG A 663 -6.03 -16.95 4.08
N SER A 664 -6.70 -18.00 4.52
CA SER A 664 -7.87 -18.54 3.86
C SER A 664 -8.89 -19.09 4.85
N VAL A 665 -10.07 -19.40 4.32
CA VAL A 665 -11.17 -20.01 5.05
C VAL A 665 -11.97 -20.87 4.07
N THR A 666 -12.55 -21.97 4.55
CA THR A 666 -13.49 -22.80 3.77
C THR A 666 -14.81 -22.90 4.54
N VAL A 667 -15.93 -22.81 3.83
CA VAL A 667 -17.28 -22.87 4.42
C VAL A 667 -18.06 -24.01 3.77
N ALA A 668 -18.50 -24.99 4.58
CA ALA A 668 -19.26 -26.14 4.09
C ALA A 668 -19.95 -26.93 5.23
N ASP A 669 -21.12 -27.53 4.96
CA ASP A 669 -21.76 -28.52 5.84
C ASP A 669 -20.99 -29.85 5.83
N VAL A 670 -20.04 -29.99 6.76
CA VAL A 670 -19.17 -31.17 6.84
C VAL A 670 -19.71 -32.22 7.80
N ASN A 671 -20.73 -31.89 8.60
CA ASN A 671 -21.32 -32.80 9.57
C ASN A 671 -22.75 -33.27 9.22
N GLY A 672 -23.31 -32.78 8.13
CA GLY A 672 -24.62 -33.14 7.59
C GLY A 672 -25.79 -32.59 8.41
N THR A 673 -25.62 -31.42 9.05
CA THR A 673 -26.68 -30.80 9.88
C THR A 673 -27.55 -29.82 9.11
N GLY A 674 -27.23 -29.53 7.85
CA GLY A 674 -27.86 -28.47 7.06
C GLY A 674 -27.42 -27.08 7.48
N LYS A 675 -26.29 -26.96 8.19
CA LYS A 675 -25.61 -25.72 8.52
C LYS A 675 -24.17 -25.83 8.08
N ASP A 676 -23.63 -24.76 7.53
CA ASP A 676 -22.24 -24.75 7.14
C ASP A 676 -21.33 -24.55 8.36
N GLU A 677 -20.22 -25.27 8.38
CA GLU A 677 -19.11 -25.05 9.30
C GLU A 677 -18.05 -24.15 8.67
N ILE A 678 -17.26 -23.51 9.55
CA ILE A 678 -16.15 -22.63 9.19
C ILE A 678 -14.85 -23.35 9.48
N LEU A 679 -14.07 -23.63 8.44
CA LEU A 679 -12.79 -24.33 8.48
C LEU A 679 -11.67 -23.32 8.32
N VAL A 680 -10.78 -23.24 9.31
CA VAL A 680 -9.68 -22.26 9.37
C VAL A 680 -8.35 -23.04 9.39
N PRO A 681 -7.65 -23.13 8.25
CA PRO A 681 -6.34 -23.77 8.16
C PRO A 681 -5.22 -22.78 8.48
N THR A 682 -4.55 -22.97 9.61
CA THR A 682 -3.38 -22.17 10.03
C THR A 682 -2.24 -23.09 10.48
N ASP A 683 -1.79 -23.02 11.73
CA ASP A 683 -0.86 -23.99 12.36
C ASP A 683 -1.52 -25.35 12.63
N ALA A 684 -2.85 -25.37 12.63
CA ALA A 684 -3.68 -26.55 12.70
C ALA A 684 -4.98 -26.26 11.95
N LEU A 685 -5.62 -27.30 11.42
CA LEU A 685 -6.98 -27.15 10.90
C LEU A 685 -7.98 -27.11 12.06
N ARG A 686 -8.68 -26.00 12.20
CA ARG A 686 -9.71 -25.80 13.23
C ARG A 686 -11.07 -25.61 12.58
N VAL A 687 -12.08 -26.26 13.12
CA VAL A 687 -13.45 -26.20 12.57
C VAL A 687 -14.41 -25.67 13.62
N TYR A 688 -15.20 -24.69 13.22
CA TYR A 688 -16.11 -23.93 14.06
C TYR A 688 -17.53 -23.99 13.49
N ASN A 689 -18.52 -23.79 14.36
CA ASN A 689 -19.85 -23.42 13.89
C ASN A 689 -19.96 -21.89 13.66
N GLY A 690 -21.07 -21.43 13.09
CA GLY A 690 -21.32 -20.01 12.81
C GLY A 690 -21.31 -19.06 14.02
N ASN A 691 -21.38 -19.58 15.26
CA ASN A 691 -21.25 -18.78 16.48
C ASN A 691 -19.80 -18.71 17.00
N GLY A 692 -18.83 -19.22 16.25
CA GLY A 692 -17.42 -19.24 16.62
C GLY A 692 -17.04 -20.30 17.66
N LYS A 693 -17.93 -21.26 17.96
CA LYS A 693 -17.59 -22.37 18.85
C LYS A 693 -16.82 -23.44 18.07
N LYS A 694 -15.59 -23.72 18.52
CA LYS A 694 -14.78 -24.82 17.98
C LYS A 694 -15.49 -26.16 18.19
N LEU A 695 -15.67 -26.90 17.11
CA LEU A 695 -16.27 -28.23 17.07
C LEU A 695 -15.20 -29.31 17.24
N TRP A 696 -14.13 -29.22 16.44
CA TRP A 696 -12.97 -30.10 16.51
C TRP A 696 -11.74 -29.38 15.92
N GLN A 697 -10.57 -30.00 16.10
CA GLN A 697 -9.32 -29.56 15.48
C GLN A 697 -8.50 -30.79 15.08
N TYR A 698 -7.69 -30.62 14.04
CA TYR A 698 -6.66 -31.57 13.64
C TYR A 698 -5.31 -30.87 13.62
N ALA A 699 -4.33 -31.43 14.33
CA ALA A 699 -2.95 -31.00 14.29
C ALA A 699 -2.11 -32.09 13.61
N ALA A 700 -1.05 -31.68 12.92
CA ALA A 700 -0.09 -32.62 12.37
C ALA A 700 0.55 -33.48 13.48
N PRO A 701 1.05 -34.69 13.14
CA PRO A 701 1.87 -35.48 14.05
C PRO A 701 3.00 -34.67 14.66
N ALA A 702 3.32 -34.92 15.94
CA ALA A 702 4.29 -34.11 16.68
C ALA A 702 5.72 -34.15 16.09
N ASP A 703 6.05 -35.22 15.37
CA ASP A 703 7.31 -35.37 14.64
C ASP A 703 7.38 -34.56 13.34
N ALA A 704 6.26 -33.96 12.89
CA ALA A 704 6.26 -33.02 11.76
C ALA A 704 6.85 -31.64 12.11
N GLY A 705 6.98 -31.33 13.40
CA GLY A 705 7.46 -30.03 13.90
C GLY A 705 6.43 -28.92 13.71
N ASP A 706 6.92 -27.69 13.55
CA ASP A 706 6.07 -26.54 13.24
C ASP A 706 5.63 -26.61 11.78
N VAL A 707 4.33 -26.57 11.55
CA VAL A 707 3.72 -26.70 10.22
C VAL A 707 2.72 -25.59 9.96
N VAL A 708 2.46 -25.37 8.69
CA VAL A 708 1.35 -24.56 8.17
C VAL A 708 0.46 -25.46 7.30
N PHE A 709 -0.85 -25.25 7.39
CA PHE A 709 -1.87 -25.96 6.62
C PHE A 709 -2.24 -25.18 5.35
N SER A 710 -2.49 -25.91 4.28
CA SER A 710 -3.01 -25.36 3.03
C SER A 710 -4.49 -25.03 3.11
N ASP A 711 -5.00 -24.43 2.04
CA ASP A 711 -6.44 -24.37 1.78
C ASP A 711 -7.07 -25.75 1.87
N THR A 712 -8.32 -25.80 2.34
CA THR A 712 -9.06 -27.04 2.52
C THR A 712 -10.17 -27.17 1.49
N THR A 713 -10.53 -28.40 1.18
CA THR A 713 -11.70 -28.71 0.36
C THR A 713 -12.50 -29.83 1.01
N THR A 714 -13.76 -30.00 0.60
CA THR A 714 -14.67 -30.95 1.22
C THR A 714 -15.44 -31.74 0.17
N ALA A 715 -15.58 -33.05 0.38
CA ALA A 715 -16.49 -33.89 -0.39
C ALA A 715 -16.85 -35.15 0.42
N ASP A 716 -18.00 -35.75 0.16
CA ASP A 716 -18.44 -37.01 0.79
C ASP A 716 -18.40 -37.03 2.33
N GLY A 717 -18.73 -35.91 2.97
CA GLY A 717 -18.66 -35.75 4.43
C GLY A 717 -17.22 -35.87 4.99
N ARG A 718 -16.23 -35.59 4.14
CA ARG A 718 -14.81 -35.52 4.48
C ARG A 718 -14.27 -34.11 4.26
N VAL A 719 -13.26 -33.79 5.03
CA VAL A 719 -12.41 -32.61 4.84
C VAL A 719 -11.06 -33.09 4.37
N TYR A 720 -10.59 -32.56 3.25
CA TYR A 720 -9.29 -32.85 2.67
C TYR A 720 -8.39 -31.63 2.88
N THR A 721 -7.20 -31.87 3.42
CA THR A 721 -6.22 -30.81 3.70
C THR A 721 -4.81 -31.39 3.70
N GLN A 722 -3.83 -30.56 3.42
CA GLN A 722 -2.41 -30.90 3.55
C GLN A 722 -1.71 -29.89 4.45
N TYR A 723 -0.55 -30.28 4.96
CA TYR A 723 0.31 -29.43 5.76
C TYR A 723 1.76 -29.59 5.31
N THR A 724 2.56 -28.58 5.61
CA THR A 724 4.00 -28.62 5.39
C THR A 724 4.76 -27.86 6.47
N SER A 725 6.03 -28.18 6.68
CA SER A 725 6.88 -27.46 7.63
C SER A 725 6.96 -25.97 7.30
N VAL A 726 7.01 -25.13 8.33
CA VAL A 726 7.33 -23.70 8.14
C VAL A 726 8.75 -23.60 7.58
N GLY A 727 8.92 -22.82 6.50
CA GLY A 727 10.20 -22.68 5.81
C GLY A 727 10.58 -23.88 4.95
N ALA A 728 9.63 -24.75 4.58
CA ALA A 728 9.84 -26.06 3.95
C ALA A 728 10.94 -26.09 2.86
N ILE A 729 10.92 -25.14 1.92
CA ILE A 729 11.82 -25.11 0.76
C ILE A 729 13.30 -24.93 1.17
N ASN A 730 13.55 -24.34 2.33
CA ASN A 730 14.90 -24.11 2.84
C ASN A 730 15.40 -25.20 3.80
N LEU A 731 14.58 -26.21 4.09
CA LEU A 731 14.94 -27.29 5.01
C LEU A 731 15.57 -28.47 4.26
N ASP A 732 16.62 -29.04 4.83
CA ASP A 732 17.23 -30.29 4.32
C ASP A 732 16.26 -31.47 4.31
N THR A 733 15.28 -31.44 5.22
CA THR A 733 14.19 -32.40 5.37
C THR A 733 12.96 -31.66 5.88
N ALA A 734 12.01 -31.38 4.99
CA ALA A 734 10.71 -30.83 5.33
C ALA A 734 9.70 -31.96 5.61
N SER A 735 8.77 -31.72 6.52
CA SER A 735 7.57 -32.53 6.65
C SER A 735 6.51 -32.03 5.67
N ALA A 736 5.86 -32.96 4.97
CA ALA A 736 4.70 -32.67 4.13
C ALA A 736 3.81 -33.92 4.08
N ASP A 737 2.52 -33.75 4.38
CA ASP A 737 1.55 -34.85 4.25
C ASP A 737 0.13 -34.29 4.00
N GLY A 738 -0.75 -35.17 3.56
CA GLY A 738 -2.16 -34.89 3.26
C GLY A 738 -3.06 -35.84 4.02
N VAL A 739 -4.23 -35.36 4.43
CA VAL A 739 -5.19 -36.17 5.20
C VAL A 739 -6.61 -35.97 4.73
N ALA A 740 -7.36 -37.07 4.69
CA ALA A 740 -8.81 -37.03 4.68
C ALA A 740 -9.33 -37.21 6.11
N LEU A 741 -10.04 -36.21 6.60
CA LEU A 741 -10.64 -36.19 7.92
C LEU A 741 -12.13 -36.46 7.82
N ASN A 742 -12.71 -37.10 8.83
CA ASN A 742 -14.16 -37.16 8.95
C ASN A 742 -14.71 -35.78 9.32
N GLY A 743 -15.58 -35.21 8.48
CA GLY A 743 -16.09 -33.85 8.68
C GLY A 743 -16.82 -33.62 10.01
N LYS A 744 -17.42 -34.66 10.58
CA LYS A 744 -18.14 -34.56 11.87
C LYS A 744 -17.22 -34.43 13.09
N ASN A 745 -16.04 -35.06 13.08
CA ASN A 745 -15.22 -35.18 14.30
C ASN A 745 -13.71 -34.99 14.09
N GLY A 746 -13.25 -34.73 12.88
CA GLY A 746 -11.83 -34.51 12.57
C GLY A 746 -10.97 -35.78 12.64
N ASN A 747 -11.55 -36.97 12.81
CA ASN A 747 -10.76 -38.21 12.85
C ASN A 747 -10.19 -38.52 11.47
N VAL A 748 -8.89 -38.82 11.41
CA VAL A 748 -8.21 -39.26 10.20
C VAL A 748 -8.87 -40.53 9.65
N ARG A 749 -9.23 -40.50 8.37
CA ARG A 749 -9.72 -41.65 7.61
C ARG A 749 -8.58 -42.35 6.88
N TRP A 750 -7.71 -41.56 6.26
CA TRP A 750 -6.49 -42.01 5.61
C TRP A 750 -5.52 -40.82 5.50
N THR A 751 -4.26 -41.15 5.25
CA THR A 751 -3.14 -40.21 5.09
C THR A 751 -2.49 -40.46 3.72
N ALA A 752 -2.08 -39.40 3.01
CA ALA A 752 -1.58 -39.46 1.65
C ALA A 752 -0.16 -40.08 1.59
N SER A 753 0.69 -39.70 2.54
CA SER A 753 2.10 -40.07 2.69
C SER A 753 2.83 -40.03 1.34
N PRO A 754 3.03 -38.82 0.77
CA PRO A 754 3.55 -38.65 -0.58
C PRO A 754 4.95 -39.20 -0.73
N LYS A 755 5.27 -39.64 -1.94
CA LYS A 755 6.61 -40.09 -2.31
C LYS A 755 7.10 -39.24 -3.47
N ALA A 756 8.38 -38.85 -3.39
CA ALA A 756 9.02 -38.12 -4.46
C ALA A 756 8.91 -38.93 -5.77
N PRO A 757 8.46 -38.30 -6.87
CA PRO A 757 8.42 -38.94 -8.17
C PRO A 757 9.84 -39.17 -8.70
N ALA A 758 9.99 -40.03 -9.70
CA ALA A 758 11.30 -40.34 -10.29
C ALA A 758 12.01 -39.11 -10.91
N GLN A 759 11.24 -38.08 -11.27
CA GLN A 759 11.72 -36.81 -11.80
C GLN A 759 12.35 -35.91 -10.74
N ALA A 760 12.14 -36.17 -9.45
CA ALA A 760 12.78 -35.40 -8.38
C ALA A 760 14.28 -35.73 -8.33
N VAL A 761 15.14 -34.74 -8.52
CA VAL A 761 16.59 -34.94 -8.71
C VAL A 761 17.29 -35.52 -7.49
N ASP A 762 16.75 -35.29 -6.30
CA ASP A 762 17.27 -35.75 -5.02
C ASP A 762 16.38 -36.80 -4.34
N GLY A 763 15.27 -37.18 -5.00
CA GLY A 763 14.31 -38.15 -4.48
C GLY A 763 13.58 -37.68 -3.22
N LYS A 764 13.43 -36.37 -3.00
CA LYS A 764 12.76 -35.80 -1.82
C LYS A 764 11.49 -35.02 -2.14
N ILE A 765 10.62 -34.93 -1.14
CA ILE A 765 9.56 -33.91 -1.06
C ILE A 765 10.13 -32.74 -0.27
N HIS A 766 10.04 -31.54 -0.85
CA HIS A 766 10.54 -30.28 -0.29
C HIS A 766 9.44 -29.43 0.35
N GLY A 767 8.18 -29.85 0.24
CA GLY A 767 7.06 -29.19 0.89
C GLY A 767 5.72 -29.50 0.23
N ALA A 768 4.71 -28.70 0.52
CA ALA A 768 3.40 -28.74 -0.10
C ALA A 768 2.93 -27.31 -0.42
N LEU A 769 2.09 -27.12 -1.43
CA LEU A 769 1.50 -25.80 -1.69
C LEU A 769 0.52 -25.40 -0.58
N LEU A 770 0.34 -24.10 -0.42
CA LEU A 770 -0.65 -23.53 0.51
C LEU A 770 -1.91 -23.03 -0.20
N ASP A 771 -1.73 -22.32 -1.31
CA ASP A 771 -2.81 -21.69 -2.08
C ASP A 771 -3.36 -22.61 -3.18
N HIS A 772 -4.69 -22.76 -3.25
CA HIS A 772 -5.39 -23.64 -4.19
C HIS A 772 -4.77 -25.05 -4.31
N ALA A 773 -4.31 -25.56 -3.17
CA ALA A 773 -3.38 -26.69 -3.11
C ALA A 773 -4.09 -28.06 -3.07
N VAL A 774 -5.33 -28.09 -2.62
CA VAL A 774 -6.17 -29.29 -2.50
C VAL A 774 -7.50 -29.01 -3.18
N PHE A 775 -7.95 -29.93 -4.04
CA PHE A 775 -9.18 -29.75 -4.81
C PHE A 775 -9.95 -31.06 -4.93
N ALA A 776 -11.24 -31.04 -4.64
CA ALA A 776 -12.13 -32.19 -4.79
C ALA A 776 -13.36 -31.77 -5.59
N SER A 777 -13.77 -32.61 -6.53
CA SER A 777 -14.97 -32.39 -7.32
C SER A 777 -15.49 -33.75 -7.83
N PRO A 778 -16.83 -33.93 -7.91
CA PRO A 778 -17.40 -35.14 -8.50
C PRO A 778 -17.15 -35.25 -10.00
N ASP A 779 -16.74 -34.17 -10.66
CA ASP A 779 -16.48 -34.13 -12.10
C ASP A 779 -15.03 -34.45 -12.46
N ILE A 780 -14.17 -34.71 -11.48
CA ILE A 780 -12.81 -35.21 -11.73
C ILE A 780 -12.95 -36.63 -12.32
N PRO A 781 -12.35 -36.93 -13.49
CA PRO A 781 -12.59 -38.18 -14.23
C PRO A 781 -11.79 -39.37 -13.67
N TYR A 782 -11.74 -39.48 -12.36
CA TYR A 782 -11.07 -40.51 -11.58
C TYR A 782 -11.95 -40.89 -10.37
N ALA A 783 -11.74 -42.10 -9.83
CA ALA A 783 -12.39 -42.55 -8.59
C ALA A 783 -13.93 -42.49 -8.57
N ASP A 784 -14.60 -42.60 -9.72
CA ASP A 784 -16.06 -42.60 -9.84
C ASP A 784 -16.74 -41.38 -9.17
N GLY A 785 -16.16 -40.19 -9.34
CA GLY A 785 -16.68 -38.94 -8.77
C GLY A 785 -16.32 -38.71 -7.29
N HIS A 786 -15.32 -39.44 -6.79
CA HIS A 786 -14.80 -39.27 -5.43
C HIS A 786 -13.34 -38.83 -5.41
N ALA A 787 -12.80 -38.31 -6.52
CA ALA A 787 -11.39 -37.98 -6.60
C ALA A 787 -11.05 -36.68 -5.86
N VAL A 788 -9.81 -36.61 -5.39
CA VAL A 788 -9.22 -35.44 -4.73
C VAL A 788 -7.79 -35.25 -5.21
N VAL A 789 -7.39 -34.00 -5.38
CA VAL A 789 -6.05 -33.56 -5.77
C VAL A 789 -5.29 -33.11 -4.53
N TYR A 790 -4.03 -33.53 -4.44
CA TYR A 790 -3.03 -33.01 -3.50
C TYR A 790 -1.82 -32.49 -4.27
N THR A 791 -1.08 -31.55 -3.68
CA THR A 791 0.07 -30.92 -4.34
C THR A 791 1.31 -30.88 -3.46
N TRP A 792 2.43 -31.34 -4.02
CA TRP A 792 3.73 -31.43 -3.34
C TRP A 792 4.79 -30.61 -4.07
N ILE A 793 5.83 -30.18 -3.38
CA ILE A 793 6.96 -29.46 -3.96
C ILE A 793 8.15 -30.41 -4.05
N VAL A 794 8.83 -30.45 -5.19
CA VAL A 794 10.05 -31.23 -5.42
C VAL A 794 11.07 -30.41 -6.21
N GLU A 795 12.35 -30.79 -6.14
CA GLU A 795 13.38 -30.24 -7.02
C GLU A 795 13.46 -31.08 -8.31
N ALA A 796 13.25 -30.46 -9.47
CA ALA A 796 13.27 -31.13 -10.77
C ALA A 796 13.96 -30.28 -11.86
N VAL A 797 14.47 -30.92 -12.90
CA VAL A 797 15.07 -30.24 -14.07
C VAL A 797 13.97 -29.95 -15.10
N PRO A 798 13.88 -28.73 -15.64
CA PRO A 798 12.94 -28.40 -16.72
C PRO A 798 13.15 -29.26 -17.97
N ASP A 799 12.06 -29.81 -18.52
CA ASP A 799 12.08 -30.71 -19.68
C ASP A 799 12.53 -30.06 -21.02
N PHE A 800 12.75 -28.74 -21.05
CA PHE A 800 13.08 -28.01 -22.28
C PHE A 800 14.57 -27.70 -22.49
N ASP A 801 15.43 -27.87 -21.48
CA ASP A 801 16.89 -27.73 -21.61
C ASP A 801 17.65 -28.48 -20.51
N SER A 802 18.45 -29.48 -20.88
CA SER A 802 19.26 -30.27 -19.93
C SER A 802 20.47 -29.52 -19.34
N THR A 803 20.66 -28.24 -19.70
CA THR A 803 21.68 -27.35 -19.11
C THR A 803 21.16 -26.51 -17.94
N THR A 804 19.86 -26.55 -17.63
CA THR A 804 19.28 -25.81 -16.52
C THR A 804 19.49 -26.51 -15.16
N ALA A 805 19.70 -25.72 -14.11
CA ALA A 805 19.78 -26.21 -12.74
C ALA A 805 18.42 -26.74 -12.28
N ALA A 806 18.41 -27.69 -11.34
CA ALA A 806 17.18 -28.11 -10.68
C ALA A 806 16.51 -26.89 -10.02
N SER A 807 15.19 -26.86 -10.06
CA SER A 807 14.36 -25.85 -9.41
C SER A 807 13.10 -26.46 -8.82
N ALA A 808 12.42 -25.71 -7.95
CA ALA A 808 11.19 -26.14 -7.34
C ALA A 808 10.05 -26.29 -8.37
N TYR A 809 9.44 -27.48 -8.41
CA TYR A 809 8.29 -27.85 -9.22
C TYR A 809 7.17 -28.42 -8.35
N VAL A 810 5.93 -28.22 -8.80
CA VAL A 810 4.73 -28.76 -8.15
C VAL A 810 4.39 -30.12 -8.75
N VAL A 811 4.24 -31.12 -7.89
CA VAL A 811 3.70 -32.44 -8.22
C VAL A 811 2.22 -32.45 -7.85
N ALA A 812 1.35 -32.70 -8.82
CA ALA A 812 -0.07 -32.94 -8.57
C ALA A 812 -0.33 -34.45 -8.48
N GLU A 813 -1.05 -34.87 -7.45
CA GLU A 813 -1.50 -36.25 -7.24
C GLU A 813 -3.03 -36.32 -7.22
N ILE A 814 -3.61 -37.11 -8.12
CA ILE A 814 -5.04 -37.43 -8.10
C ILE A 814 -5.22 -38.75 -7.35
N ARG A 815 -6.06 -38.72 -6.31
CA ARG A 815 -6.29 -39.84 -5.40
C ARG A 815 -7.78 -40.17 -5.27
N ASP A 816 -8.11 -41.42 -4.96
CA ASP A 816 -9.46 -41.79 -4.53
C ASP A 816 -9.73 -41.22 -3.13
N GLY A 817 -10.66 -40.27 -3.01
CA GLY A 817 -11.00 -39.60 -1.76
C GLY A 817 -11.54 -40.53 -0.67
N ARG A 818 -11.99 -41.73 -1.03
CA ARG A 818 -12.51 -42.71 -0.08
C ARG A 818 -11.39 -43.51 0.58
N THR A 819 -10.35 -43.85 -0.18
CA THR A 819 -9.29 -44.81 0.22
C THR A 819 -7.90 -44.19 0.36
N GLY A 820 -7.65 -43.04 -0.29
CA GLY A 820 -6.33 -42.42 -0.43
C GLY A 820 -5.45 -43.03 -1.52
N GLU A 821 -5.97 -43.99 -2.30
CA GLU A 821 -5.24 -44.64 -3.39
C GLU A 821 -4.77 -43.62 -4.43
N LEU A 822 -3.48 -43.66 -4.79
CA LEU A 822 -2.90 -42.84 -5.83
C LEU A 822 -3.29 -43.37 -7.21
N LEU A 823 -3.99 -42.55 -7.99
CA LEU A 823 -4.52 -42.91 -9.30
C LEU A 823 -3.71 -42.28 -10.44
N HIS A 824 -3.19 -41.07 -10.22
CA HIS A 824 -2.38 -40.36 -11.21
C HIS A 824 -1.41 -39.39 -10.51
N GLN A 825 -0.23 -39.19 -11.08
CA GLN A 825 0.80 -38.28 -10.56
C GLN A 825 1.56 -37.63 -11.72
N THR A 826 1.70 -36.31 -11.70
CA THR A 826 2.49 -35.57 -12.70
C THR A 826 3.17 -34.34 -12.09
N LEU A 827 4.23 -33.86 -12.75
CA LEU A 827 4.74 -32.52 -12.54
C LEU A 827 3.88 -31.48 -13.27
N THR A 828 3.74 -30.32 -12.66
CA THR A 828 3.07 -29.13 -13.21
C THR A 828 4.11 -27.99 -13.32
N GLY A 829 3.77 -26.76 -12.95
CA GLY A 829 4.70 -25.62 -13.02
C GLY A 829 5.53 -25.42 -11.76
N SER A 830 6.13 -24.23 -11.66
CA SER A 830 6.75 -23.73 -10.43
C SER A 830 5.69 -23.49 -9.35
N PRO A 831 5.99 -23.66 -8.05
CA PRO A 831 5.07 -23.31 -6.96
C PRO A 831 4.58 -21.87 -7.00
N TRP A 832 5.37 -20.94 -7.55
CA TRP A 832 5.02 -19.52 -7.68
C TRP A 832 4.21 -19.20 -8.94
N SER A 833 4.09 -20.17 -9.86
CA SER A 833 3.27 -20.06 -11.07
C SER A 833 1.93 -20.80 -10.96
N HIS A 834 1.74 -21.61 -9.91
CA HIS A 834 0.49 -22.34 -9.65
C HIS A 834 -0.68 -21.35 -9.53
N GLY A 835 -1.75 -21.64 -10.28
CA GLY A 835 -2.97 -20.85 -10.28
C GLY A 835 -4.05 -21.50 -9.45
N ASN A 836 -4.77 -22.44 -10.07
CA ASN A 836 -5.86 -23.16 -9.45
C ASN A 836 -6.15 -24.47 -10.19
N PHE A 837 -6.88 -25.35 -9.52
CA PHE A 837 -7.58 -26.48 -10.14
C PHE A 837 -9.06 -26.14 -10.33
N PHE A 838 -9.67 -26.66 -11.39
CA PHE A 838 -11.11 -26.51 -11.64
C PHE A 838 -11.63 -27.62 -12.56
N THR A 839 -12.95 -27.78 -12.59
CA THR A 839 -13.69 -28.69 -13.48
C THR A 839 -14.78 -27.92 -14.21
N GLY A 840 -15.26 -28.46 -15.33
CA GLY A 840 -16.46 -28.00 -16.02
C GLY A 840 -17.56 -29.05 -15.95
N ASP A 841 -18.03 -29.48 -17.11
CA ASP A 841 -18.86 -30.67 -17.24
C ASP A 841 -17.98 -31.93 -17.10
N ALA A 842 -18.59 -33.08 -16.79
CA ALA A 842 -17.89 -34.36 -16.62
C ALA A 842 -16.98 -34.80 -17.81
N ASN A 843 -17.13 -34.18 -18.99
CA ASN A 843 -16.32 -34.46 -20.18
C ASN A 843 -15.09 -33.57 -20.33
N ASP A 844 -14.95 -32.47 -19.59
CA ASP A 844 -13.80 -31.55 -19.73
C ASP A 844 -12.58 -32.04 -18.94
N GLY A 845 -12.79 -32.97 -18.02
CA GLY A 845 -11.77 -33.48 -17.11
C GLY A 845 -11.41 -32.50 -15.99
N LEU A 846 -10.30 -32.78 -15.30
CA LEU A 846 -9.71 -31.88 -14.30
C LEU A 846 -8.70 -30.97 -14.99
N LEU A 847 -8.78 -29.67 -14.72
CA LEU A 847 -7.86 -28.68 -15.28
C LEU A 847 -6.96 -28.11 -14.18
N ALA A 848 -5.70 -27.86 -14.52
CA ALA A 848 -4.72 -27.23 -13.66
C ALA A 848 -4.06 -26.04 -14.38
N THR A 849 -4.27 -24.84 -13.85
CA THR A 849 -3.67 -23.61 -14.37
C THR A 849 -2.29 -23.39 -13.75
N SER A 850 -1.32 -23.04 -14.59
CA SER A 850 0.00 -22.56 -14.18
C SER A 850 0.44 -21.46 -15.14
N PHE A 851 0.55 -20.22 -14.65
CA PHE A 851 0.94 -18.98 -15.37
C PHE A 851 0.98 -19.08 -16.92
N GLY A 852 -0.16 -18.89 -17.58
CA GLY A 852 -0.30 -18.95 -19.05
C GLY A 852 -0.40 -20.35 -19.66
N THR A 853 -0.30 -21.41 -18.86
CA THR A 853 -0.45 -22.82 -19.28
C THR A 853 -1.59 -23.49 -18.52
N ILE A 854 -2.29 -24.40 -19.19
CA ILE A 854 -3.39 -25.16 -18.62
C ILE A 854 -3.17 -26.63 -18.96
N ARG A 855 -3.08 -27.48 -17.95
CA ARG A 855 -3.04 -28.93 -18.12
C ARG A 855 -4.43 -29.51 -17.94
N VAL A 856 -4.76 -30.53 -18.73
CA VAL A 856 -6.03 -31.25 -18.66
C VAL A 856 -5.75 -32.69 -18.29
N PHE A 857 -6.44 -33.22 -17.30
CA PHE A 857 -6.40 -34.61 -16.89
C PHE A 857 -7.72 -35.27 -17.30
N GLY A 858 -7.65 -36.03 -18.39
CA GLY A 858 -8.80 -36.72 -18.95
C GLY A 858 -9.00 -38.12 -18.37
N ALA A 859 -10.16 -38.71 -18.61
CA ALA A 859 -10.41 -40.12 -18.30
C ALA A 859 -9.36 -41.02 -18.99
N ASP A 860 -9.06 -42.17 -18.38
CA ASP A 860 -8.11 -43.17 -18.89
C ASP A 860 -6.68 -42.65 -19.14
N GLY A 861 -6.28 -41.54 -18.49
CA GLY A 861 -4.94 -40.94 -18.62
C GLY A 861 -4.71 -40.22 -19.95
N GLN A 862 -5.77 -39.79 -20.62
CA GLN A 862 -5.70 -38.95 -21.83
C GLN A 862 -5.47 -37.49 -21.44
N ASP A 863 -4.25 -37.17 -21.01
CA ASP A 863 -3.91 -35.83 -20.58
C ASP A 863 -3.69 -34.89 -21.78
N GLY A 864 -4.17 -33.67 -21.64
CA GLY A 864 -4.05 -32.58 -22.61
C GLY A 864 -3.27 -31.40 -22.05
N LYS A 865 -2.96 -30.45 -22.94
CA LYS A 865 -2.43 -29.15 -22.55
C LYS A 865 -2.92 -28.08 -23.51
N GLY A 866 -3.16 -26.89 -22.97
CA GLY A 866 -3.34 -25.65 -23.70
C GLY A 866 -2.42 -24.58 -23.12
N SER A 867 -2.15 -23.55 -23.90
CA SER A 867 -1.45 -22.37 -23.42
C SER A 867 -1.88 -21.14 -24.17
N VAL A 868 -1.78 -20.01 -23.49
CA VAL A 868 -2.23 -18.70 -23.98
C VAL A 868 -1.06 -17.74 -24.06
N SER A 869 -1.19 -16.70 -24.89
CA SER A 869 -0.17 -15.65 -24.96
C SER A 869 -0.16 -14.73 -23.73
N ALA A 870 -1.30 -14.56 -23.07
CA ALA A 870 -1.44 -13.69 -21.91
C ALA A 870 -0.94 -14.37 -20.62
N PRO A 871 -0.38 -13.61 -19.66
CA PRO A 871 0.08 -14.18 -18.40
C PRO A 871 -1.12 -14.43 -17.46
N LEU A 872 -1.78 -15.57 -17.69
CA LEU A 872 -3.03 -16.01 -17.06
C LEU A 872 -2.75 -16.68 -15.72
N ARG A 873 -3.29 -16.14 -14.62
CA ARG A 873 -3.01 -16.60 -13.25
C ARG A 873 -3.96 -17.69 -12.78
N THR A 874 -5.27 -17.44 -12.86
CA THR A 874 -6.33 -18.38 -12.47
C THR A 874 -7.42 -18.41 -13.52
N THR A 875 -8.10 -19.55 -13.67
CA THR A 875 -9.11 -19.74 -14.72
C THR A 875 -10.31 -20.54 -14.25
N GLN A 876 -11.43 -20.37 -14.95
CA GLN A 876 -12.63 -21.18 -14.80
C GLN A 876 -13.40 -21.24 -16.12
N PHE A 877 -14.36 -22.15 -16.21
CA PHE A 877 -15.39 -22.09 -17.25
C PHE A 877 -16.48 -21.09 -16.85
N ILE A 878 -16.93 -20.29 -17.81
CA ILE A 878 -18.03 -19.35 -17.63
C ILE A 878 -19.11 -19.55 -18.70
N THR A 879 -20.32 -19.10 -18.39
CA THR A 879 -21.39 -18.97 -19.38
C THR A 879 -21.32 -17.56 -19.98
N GLY A 880 -20.80 -17.43 -21.20
CA GLY A 880 -20.72 -16.18 -21.93
C GLY A 880 -21.99 -15.82 -22.73
N PRO A 881 -21.91 -14.78 -23.58
CA PRO A 881 -23.04 -14.26 -24.34
C PRO A 881 -23.78 -15.35 -25.14
N GLY A 882 -25.11 -15.35 -25.07
CA GLY A 882 -25.95 -16.33 -25.75
C GLY A 882 -25.86 -17.76 -25.19
N GLY A 883 -25.36 -17.93 -23.97
CA GLY A 883 -25.19 -19.25 -23.33
C GLY A 883 -23.95 -20.00 -23.78
N ARG A 884 -22.99 -19.32 -24.43
CA ARG A 884 -21.76 -19.93 -24.94
C ARG A 884 -20.81 -20.27 -23.80
N LYS A 885 -20.34 -21.51 -23.73
CA LYS A 885 -19.28 -21.90 -22.80
C LYS A 885 -17.95 -21.26 -23.21
N LEU A 886 -17.31 -20.56 -22.27
CA LEU A 886 -16.00 -19.93 -22.47
C LEU A 886 -15.05 -20.37 -21.36
N LEU A 887 -13.75 -20.34 -21.65
CA LEU A 887 -12.73 -20.36 -20.60
C LEU A 887 -12.36 -18.90 -20.29
N ALA A 888 -12.38 -18.49 -19.03
CA ALA A 888 -12.07 -17.11 -18.65
C ALA A 888 -11.23 -17.04 -17.38
N GLY A 889 -10.50 -15.93 -17.21
CA GLY A 889 -9.61 -15.78 -16.07
C GLY A 889 -8.97 -14.42 -15.92
N GLY A 890 -8.26 -14.24 -14.81
CA GLY A 890 -7.45 -13.07 -14.51
C GLY A 890 -6.10 -13.13 -15.21
N VAL A 891 -5.76 -12.07 -15.93
CA VAL A 891 -4.45 -11.89 -16.57
C VAL A 891 -3.73 -10.72 -15.95
N GLU A 892 -2.41 -10.65 -16.10
CA GLU A 892 -1.68 -9.40 -15.81
C GLU A 892 -2.29 -8.25 -16.60
N GLY A 893 -2.88 -7.27 -15.90
CA GLY A 893 -3.52 -6.11 -16.50
C GLY A 893 -5.01 -6.27 -16.83
N GLY A 894 -5.72 -7.26 -16.26
CA GLY A 894 -7.18 -7.33 -16.29
C GLY A 894 -7.77 -8.73 -16.38
N VAL A 895 -8.63 -8.95 -17.37
CA VAL A 895 -9.37 -10.22 -17.57
C VAL A 895 -9.37 -10.64 -19.04
N GLY A 896 -9.45 -11.94 -19.30
CA GLY A 896 -9.53 -12.49 -20.66
C GLY A 896 -10.49 -13.67 -20.77
N ALA A 897 -10.95 -13.93 -22.01
CA ALA A 897 -11.73 -15.12 -22.35
C ALA A 897 -11.21 -15.81 -23.62
N TRP A 898 -11.29 -17.13 -23.65
CA TRP A 898 -10.81 -18.01 -24.72
C TRP A 898 -11.86 -19.05 -25.09
N ASP A 899 -11.74 -19.58 -26.31
CA ASP A 899 -12.50 -20.76 -26.73
C ASP A 899 -11.97 -21.99 -25.99
N PRO A 900 -12.82 -22.79 -25.31
CA PRO A 900 -12.40 -24.05 -24.68
C PRO A 900 -11.65 -25.01 -25.63
N ALA A 901 -11.80 -24.88 -26.95
CA ALA A 901 -11.06 -25.69 -27.93
C ALA A 901 -9.53 -25.63 -27.77
N ILE A 902 -8.97 -24.56 -27.19
CA ILE A 902 -7.52 -24.41 -26.93
C ILE A 902 -6.94 -25.55 -26.07
N LEU A 903 -7.80 -26.21 -25.28
CA LEU A 903 -7.42 -27.30 -24.40
C LEU A 903 -7.08 -28.59 -25.16
N THR A 904 -7.48 -28.66 -26.45
CA THR A 904 -7.33 -29.84 -27.31
C THR A 904 -6.63 -29.55 -28.63
N SER A 905 -6.43 -28.27 -29.00
CA SER A 905 -5.86 -27.90 -30.31
C SER A 905 -4.38 -28.24 -30.44
N GLY A 906 -3.65 -28.30 -29.32
CA GLY A 906 -2.20 -28.49 -29.30
C GLY A 906 -1.39 -27.24 -29.63
N ASP A 907 -2.04 -26.09 -29.76
CA ASP A 907 -1.37 -24.81 -30.00
C ASP A 907 -0.61 -24.32 -28.78
N THR A 908 0.55 -23.71 -29.00
CA THR A 908 1.46 -23.30 -27.92
C THR A 908 1.19 -21.88 -27.39
N PHE A 909 0.44 -21.04 -28.12
CA PHE A 909 0.10 -19.67 -27.69
C PHE A 909 -1.22 -19.20 -28.33
N SER A 910 -2.34 -19.60 -27.74
CA SER A 910 -3.66 -19.18 -28.25
C SER A 910 -4.01 -17.76 -27.83
N SER A 911 -4.51 -16.97 -28.80
CA SER A 911 -5.05 -15.63 -28.55
C SER A 911 -6.42 -15.70 -27.86
N SER A 912 -6.76 -14.66 -27.11
CA SER A 912 -8.09 -14.51 -26.51
C SER A 912 -9.15 -14.23 -27.58
N LEU A 913 -10.39 -14.61 -27.28
CA LEU A 913 -11.58 -14.15 -28.01
C LEU A 913 -11.92 -12.69 -27.68
N GLY A 914 -11.47 -12.23 -26.51
CA GLY A 914 -11.60 -10.88 -26.01
C GLY A 914 -10.95 -10.71 -24.64
N SER A 915 -10.69 -9.46 -24.27
CA SER A 915 -10.13 -9.09 -22.96
C SER A 915 -10.66 -7.74 -22.49
N GLY A 916 -10.67 -7.55 -21.17
CA GLY A 916 -10.95 -6.28 -20.51
C GLY A 916 -9.70 -5.76 -19.82
N ASN A 917 -9.25 -4.56 -20.19
CA ASN A 917 -8.05 -3.94 -19.63
C ASN A 917 -8.36 -3.23 -18.31
N ALA A 918 -7.58 -3.56 -17.28
CA ALA A 918 -7.51 -2.86 -16.00
C ALA A 918 -6.07 -3.06 -15.47
N SER A 919 -5.18 -2.09 -15.68
CA SER A 919 -3.72 -2.32 -15.55
C SER A 919 -3.27 -2.84 -14.17
N GLY A 920 -3.97 -2.50 -13.09
CA GLY A 920 -3.73 -3.03 -11.72
C GLY A 920 -4.49 -4.31 -11.37
N GLY A 921 -5.23 -4.88 -12.31
CA GLY A 921 -6.06 -6.07 -12.14
C GLY A 921 -5.28 -7.34 -12.47
N ARG A 922 -5.43 -8.38 -11.64
CA ARG A 922 -4.82 -9.71 -11.86
C ARG A 922 -5.68 -10.86 -11.34
N ASN A 923 -6.63 -10.58 -10.45
CA ASN A 923 -7.63 -11.53 -9.96
C ASN A 923 -9.01 -11.19 -10.55
N TYR A 924 -10.02 -12.01 -10.32
CA TYR A 924 -11.35 -11.78 -10.90
C TYR A 924 -12.49 -12.48 -10.15
N LEU A 925 -13.72 -12.05 -10.47
CA LEU A 925 -14.97 -12.73 -10.15
C LEU A 925 -15.80 -12.84 -11.44
N ALA A 926 -16.28 -14.05 -11.75
CA ALA A 926 -17.25 -14.27 -12.83
C ALA A 926 -18.64 -14.47 -12.23
N VAL A 927 -19.62 -13.66 -12.63
CA VAL A 927 -20.92 -13.60 -11.95
C VAL A 927 -22.02 -13.08 -12.89
N ASP A 928 -23.20 -13.66 -12.81
CA ASP A 928 -24.41 -13.18 -13.50
C ASP A 928 -25.08 -12.08 -12.66
N LEU A 929 -24.76 -10.81 -12.97
CA LEU A 929 -25.21 -9.66 -12.16
C LEU A 929 -26.63 -9.20 -12.52
N ASP A 930 -27.14 -9.52 -13.71
CA ASP A 930 -28.47 -9.11 -14.14
C ASP A 930 -29.51 -10.23 -14.20
N GLY A 931 -29.10 -11.48 -13.98
CA GLY A 931 -29.92 -12.67 -13.91
C GLY A 931 -30.32 -13.22 -15.29
N ASP A 932 -29.59 -12.88 -16.35
CA ASP A 932 -29.89 -13.31 -17.72
C ASP A 932 -29.29 -14.69 -18.09
N GLY A 933 -28.50 -15.27 -17.19
CA GLY A 933 -27.84 -16.56 -17.34
C GLY A 933 -26.47 -16.48 -18.00
N ALA A 934 -26.05 -15.32 -18.50
CA ALA A 934 -24.66 -15.05 -18.88
C ALA A 934 -23.93 -14.38 -17.71
N GLN A 935 -22.64 -14.69 -17.59
CA GLN A 935 -21.79 -14.12 -16.55
C GLN A 935 -21.02 -12.92 -17.09
N GLU A 936 -21.00 -11.87 -16.29
CA GLU A 936 -20.04 -10.78 -16.37
C GLU A 936 -18.71 -11.12 -15.70
N MET A 937 -17.69 -10.34 -16.04
CA MET A 937 -16.36 -10.45 -15.47
C MET A 937 -16.05 -9.18 -14.67
N ILE A 938 -15.70 -9.35 -13.41
CA ILE A 938 -15.18 -8.29 -12.55
C ILE A 938 -13.69 -8.52 -12.40
N SER A 939 -12.87 -7.56 -12.84
CA SER A 939 -11.43 -7.56 -12.56
C SER A 939 -11.18 -7.06 -11.14
N LEU A 940 -10.32 -7.76 -10.40
CA LEU A 940 -9.91 -7.50 -9.03
C LEU A 940 -8.39 -7.34 -8.95
N ASN A 941 -7.92 -6.68 -7.89
CA ASN A 941 -6.50 -6.49 -7.63
C ASN A 941 -5.80 -7.77 -7.15
N PHE A 942 -4.47 -7.74 -7.11
CA PHE A 942 -3.66 -8.83 -6.57
C PHE A 942 -3.36 -8.59 -5.10
N ASN A 943 -3.48 -9.63 -4.27
CA ASN A 943 -3.07 -9.57 -2.87
C ASN A 943 -1.55 -9.74 -2.73
N THR A 944 -0.79 -8.72 -3.14
CA THR A 944 0.68 -8.76 -3.16
C THR A 944 1.27 -9.11 -1.80
N THR A 945 0.83 -8.44 -0.72
CA THR A 945 1.36 -8.65 0.64
C THR A 945 0.98 -10.02 1.19
N GLY A 946 -0.27 -10.47 1.03
CA GLY A 946 -0.68 -11.79 1.53
C GLY A 946 -0.05 -12.94 0.74
N TYR A 947 0.20 -12.77 -0.56
CA TYR A 947 0.91 -13.77 -1.37
C TYR A 947 2.40 -13.86 -0.97
N ASP A 948 3.06 -12.73 -0.68
CA ASP A 948 4.44 -12.73 -0.18
C ASP A 948 4.54 -13.37 1.22
N ARG A 949 3.58 -13.10 2.12
CA ARG A 949 3.51 -13.75 3.44
C ARG A 949 3.31 -15.26 3.33
N MET A 950 2.42 -15.71 2.43
CA MET A 950 2.24 -17.13 2.11
C MET A 950 3.55 -17.76 1.60
N ALA A 951 4.24 -17.09 0.68
CA ALA A 951 5.54 -17.56 0.18
C ALA A 951 6.59 -17.66 1.29
N GLN A 952 6.62 -16.69 2.22
CA GLN A 952 7.51 -16.71 3.39
C GLN A 952 7.23 -17.89 4.33
N GLU A 953 5.97 -18.31 4.51
CA GLU A 953 5.64 -19.50 5.29
C GLU A 953 6.27 -20.78 4.70
N LEU A 954 6.54 -20.81 3.39
CA LEU A 954 7.27 -21.90 2.71
C LEU A 954 8.79 -21.69 2.65
N GLY A 955 9.29 -20.52 3.08
CA GLY A 955 10.70 -20.13 3.00
C GLY A 955 11.08 -19.36 1.73
N GLY A 956 10.11 -19.01 0.88
CA GLY A 956 10.31 -18.17 -0.30
C GLY A 956 9.95 -16.70 -0.05
N ARG A 957 10.05 -15.87 -1.10
CA ARG A 957 9.55 -14.49 -1.16
C ARG A 957 9.01 -14.21 -2.54
N VAL A 958 7.81 -13.64 -2.65
CA VAL A 958 7.18 -13.26 -3.92
C VAL A 958 6.48 -11.92 -3.76
N LEU A 959 7.22 -10.85 -4.09
CA LEU A 959 6.73 -9.48 -4.06
C LEU A 959 6.66 -8.93 -5.50
N SER A 960 5.48 -8.54 -5.95
CA SER A 960 5.24 -8.00 -7.30
C SER A 960 4.46 -6.69 -7.24
N PRO A 961 5.07 -5.61 -6.71
CA PRO A 961 4.40 -4.32 -6.61
C PRO A 961 4.35 -3.64 -7.98
N ASP A 962 3.33 -2.82 -8.21
CA ASP A 962 3.25 -1.93 -9.36
C ASP A 962 2.48 -0.67 -8.98
N ASN A 963 2.67 0.40 -9.76
CA ASN A 963 2.05 1.71 -9.49
C ASN A 963 0.96 2.02 -10.53
N ASN A 964 0.33 1.02 -11.16
CA ASN A 964 -0.82 1.27 -12.01
C ASN A 964 -2.04 1.69 -11.18
N ILE A 965 -3.06 2.20 -11.85
CA ILE A 965 -4.36 2.42 -11.22
C ILE A 965 -4.95 1.06 -10.83
N HIS A 966 -5.22 0.90 -9.53
CA HIS A 966 -5.86 -0.28 -8.98
C HIS A 966 -7.35 0.00 -8.79
N GLN A 967 -8.17 -0.88 -9.34
CA GLN A 967 -9.62 -0.71 -9.34
C GLN A 967 -10.31 -2.06 -9.49
N LEU A 968 -11.45 -2.19 -8.83
CA LEU A 968 -12.43 -3.20 -9.19
C LEU A 968 -13.18 -2.69 -10.44
N THR A 969 -13.07 -3.41 -11.56
CA THR A 969 -13.68 -2.99 -12.84
C THR A 969 -14.66 -4.04 -13.33
N THR A 970 -15.89 -3.63 -13.63
CA THR A 970 -16.96 -4.53 -14.11
C THR A 970 -17.06 -4.47 -15.63
N PHE A 971 -16.94 -5.62 -16.29
CA PHE A 971 -17.09 -5.78 -17.72
C PHE A 971 -18.35 -6.57 -18.06
N LYS A 972 -19.21 -5.97 -18.90
CA LYS A 972 -20.29 -6.70 -19.56
C LYS A 972 -19.77 -7.37 -20.83
N LEU A 973 -20.09 -8.66 -20.99
CA LEU A 973 -19.69 -9.45 -22.15
C LEU A 973 -20.82 -9.45 -23.19
N SER A 974 -20.48 -9.31 -24.48
CA SER A 974 -21.46 -9.36 -25.58
C SER A 974 -20.89 -9.92 -26.87
#